data_AF-A0A832XJE4-F1
#
_entry.id   AF-A0A832XJE4-F1
#
_cell.length_a   1.000
_cell.length_b   1.000
_cell.length_c   1.000
_cell.angle_alpha   90.00
_cell.angle_beta   90.00
_cell.angle_gamma   90.00
#
_symmetry.space_group_name_H-M   'P 1'
#
loop_
_entity.id
_entity.type
_entity.pdbx_description
1 polymer ?
#
loop_
_entity_poly.entity_id
_entity_poly.type
_entity_poly.pdbx_seq_one_letter_code
_entity_poly.pdbx_strand_id
1 'polypeptide(L)'
;MFNLPTGKSVNESIDLSIDATQMPFDYGIISHYSGRRELPIAHRFVCDGLVVGWISEGDKKNTYLAGKAARSIIKALDNEKIRSVGHEYTSSNFAAIASKLPESFPDLSRLGPLMPKRGDVADLASQDLAALAEVLSQNKAILGALAFEDGMIISSHGELPANDEDLAIQCQEHLTGLESLRSDLELTNMLRTSIWFENGILLLASAGSASLALWTRHKADHQALLSNALALLEAGRETAPISVDTPLPEGFILKETKGGIDKIMSLLSSAHGARTSGYLRAEKGEWSVELMLEAGVPVGIRAPEGADLAGAIHDLTQPSRELSLHRLDKIELLIALAGRLQSWSLEGMCEELSTTRSKSEKRIQILTHKLDELFGFDVGLEVLTDSRVKWSLDEEVDIGTAILRPILSRGDVLSPVDSTQDKALENLELELTAAKKNASASKRQATASRKSAETAVDELRLANERINDLRTSVESLHKEIDDNKTAFRQLTISEDDANSRAAKLSKRITFLEHQLSERAAELAKAIGDSETSTKLREDLESLSLQEVGLKAELEADAERLSNVRQQMDADERRQRLLSEQVGALRDRHRQAQSETQEVEIRLNERRTELTAVEAETHTTRRMMDDHDTRATQAEVRAAHAQAELRELMEERRTLLRELGDLSARRGQNESELRTLIEQAGALSEAHEEALDDIEEAERIRARLAEEPLAQALLGEEASFSALGPVLDRLEHARDLGYSVTLLDRAVERGLAVIQHTVEDVAKTPRYLLSREVMDLLERQAPETAGTVRGLTRWSVQQRLEHRLGETVTHVVLDLERLLEDFEQSITMLRRLRSVLDSLDTLGAPNEEIIALKNACRRPEALPQISQAARGIIRKSLDDIYLESDQRDAGAAVRLEQTTQVLEELIDQIDGTGLSSGTPQGPLWDFQRSGLLPHESLDGSISIAVPNDALEDMNRSINSLEGSESVSKTKQSEQGITKVATEKTPTLENKPMQEINVSDQPVWQELPPPEDDPRPNSPLVSSISTALNAATEATATTSENDERAKLEEELARLDAAWETRKTGLDEVSSAADLTSGALAALAELESDLADIDL
;
A
#
# COMPACT_ATOMS: atom_id res chain seq x y z
N MET A 1 3.66 39.99 4.72
CA MET A 1 3.17 38.82 3.98
C MET A 1 2.46 39.28 2.73
N PHE A 2 2.25 38.39 1.76
CA PHE A 2 1.44 38.62 0.57
C PHE A 2 0.07 37.93 0.70
N ASN A 3 -0.88 38.22 -0.19
CA ASN A 3 -2.14 37.48 -0.27
C ASN A 3 -1.99 36.29 -1.23
N LEU A 4 -2.69 35.20 -0.94
CA LEU A 4 -2.80 34.04 -1.82
C LEU A 4 -4.16 34.05 -2.55
N PRO A 5 -4.31 33.34 -3.69
CA PRO A 5 -5.52 33.40 -4.50
C PRO A 5 -6.80 33.16 -3.70
N THR A 6 -7.84 33.96 -3.91
CA THR A 6 -9.11 33.80 -3.21
C THR A 6 -9.92 32.66 -3.83
N GLY A 7 -10.05 31.55 -3.10
CA GLY A 7 -10.96 30.45 -3.41
C GLY A 7 -12.34 30.64 -2.77
N LYS A 8 -13.19 29.60 -2.85
CA LYS A 8 -14.49 29.61 -2.15
C LYS A 8 -14.27 29.80 -0.66
N SER A 9 -14.96 30.77 -0.05
CA SER A 9 -14.78 31.08 1.38
C SER A 9 -15.36 29.97 2.25
N VAL A 10 -14.53 29.40 3.12
CA VAL A 10 -14.94 28.39 4.10
C VAL A 10 -15.82 29.05 5.19
N ASN A 11 -16.93 28.42 5.55
CA ASN A 11 -17.92 28.97 6.50
C ASN A 11 -17.32 29.28 7.89
N GLU A 12 -17.73 30.40 8.49
CA GLU A 12 -17.25 30.88 9.82
C GLU A 12 -17.52 29.91 10.99
N SER A 13 -18.33 28.86 10.78
CA SER A 13 -18.65 27.84 11.79
C SER A 13 -17.64 26.69 11.88
N ILE A 14 -16.62 26.66 11.03
CA ILE A 14 -15.58 25.62 11.00
C ILE A 14 -14.39 26.07 11.85
N ASP A 15 -13.84 25.17 12.68
CA ASP A 15 -12.65 25.51 13.46
C ASP A 15 -11.40 25.60 12.55
N LEU A 16 -10.87 26.81 12.45
CA LEU A 16 -9.65 27.14 11.70
C LEU A 16 -8.49 27.51 12.63
N SER A 17 -8.55 27.07 13.90
CA SER A 17 -7.48 27.20 14.91
C SER A 17 -6.14 26.63 14.45
N ILE A 18 -5.04 27.08 15.05
CA ILE A 18 -3.67 26.72 14.65
C ILE A 18 -3.34 25.25 14.90
N ASP A 19 -3.92 24.66 15.95
CA ASP A 19 -3.71 23.26 16.32
C ASP A 19 -4.58 22.26 15.53
N ALA A 20 -5.68 22.71 14.90
CA ALA A 20 -6.43 21.87 13.97
C ALA A 20 -5.57 21.47 12.76
N THR A 21 -5.15 20.20 12.69
CA THR A 21 -4.34 19.62 11.60
C THR A 21 -5.16 18.90 10.53
N GLN A 22 -6.43 18.62 10.79
CA GLN A 22 -7.39 18.04 9.85
C GLN A 22 -8.53 19.03 9.62
N MET A 23 -9.06 19.08 8.40
CA MET A 23 -10.03 20.05 7.90
C MET A 23 -11.18 19.34 7.18
N PRO A 24 -12.38 19.94 7.11
CA PRO A 24 -13.56 19.35 6.46
C PRO A 24 -13.62 19.62 4.94
N PHE A 25 -12.49 19.95 4.31
CA PHE A 25 -12.36 20.23 2.87
C PHE A 25 -10.99 19.73 2.38
N ASP A 26 -10.95 19.15 1.18
CA ASP A 26 -9.77 18.40 0.73
C ASP A 26 -8.59 19.29 0.36
N TYR A 27 -8.83 20.32 -0.45
CA TYR A 27 -7.80 21.22 -0.97
C TYR A 27 -8.10 22.68 -0.63
N GLY A 28 -7.10 23.41 -0.13
CA GLY A 28 -7.28 24.82 0.17
C GLY A 28 -6.18 25.42 1.03
N ILE A 29 -6.44 26.63 1.54
CA ILE A 29 -5.50 27.42 2.33
C ILE A 29 -6.19 28.10 3.51
N ILE A 30 -5.49 28.17 4.64
CA ILE A 30 -5.90 28.92 5.82
C ILE A 30 -4.88 30.03 6.07
N SER A 31 -5.34 31.28 5.96
CA SER A 31 -4.54 32.49 6.15
C SER A 31 -4.79 33.10 7.53
N HIS A 32 -3.72 33.41 8.26
CA HIS A 32 -3.76 33.89 9.65
C HIS A 32 -3.42 35.37 9.75
N TYR A 33 -4.21 36.14 10.49
CA TYR A 33 -4.07 37.59 10.68
C TYR A 33 -4.03 37.93 12.18
N SER A 34 -3.00 38.64 12.67
CA SER A 34 -3.02 39.17 14.06
C SER A 34 -3.75 40.51 14.13
N GLY A 35 -4.69 40.62 15.08
CA GLY A 35 -5.40 41.86 15.40
C GLY A 35 -6.25 42.43 14.26
N ARG A 36 -5.83 43.58 13.69
CA ARG A 36 -6.54 44.32 12.63
C ARG A 36 -5.70 44.52 11.37
N ARG A 37 -4.69 43.68 11.12
CA ARG A 37 -3.92 43.76 9.87
C ARG A 37 -4.78 43.30 8.68
N GLU A 38 -4.69 44.02 7.57
CA GLU A 38 -5.32 43.65 6.28
C GLU A 38 -4.49 42.62 5.52
N LEU A 39 -3.17 42.58 5.75
CA LEU A 39 -2.28 41.52 5.27
C LEU A 39 -2.18 40.38 6.30
N PRO A 40 -2.06 39.11 5.86
CA PRO A 40 -1.82 37.98 6.73
C PRO A 40 -0.41 38.02 7.33
N ILE A 41 -0.11 37.05 8.18
CA ILE A 41 1.20 36.81 8.81
C ILE A 41 1.73 35.41 8.43
N ALA A 42 0.83 34.45 8.24
CA ALA A 42 1.17 33.09 7.85
C ALA A 42 0.06 32.40 7.06
N HIS A 43 0.43 31.36 6.33
CA HIS A 43 -0.48 30.47 5.60
C HIS A 43 -0.22 29.00 5.95
N ARG A 44 -1.31 28.24 6.01
CA ARG A 44 -1.30 26.76 6.09
C ARG A 44 -1.95 26.22 4.82
N PHE A 45 -1.35 25.20 4.22
CA PHE A 45 -1.83 24.56 2.99
C PHE A 45 -2.48 23.22 3.34
N VAL A 46 -3.70 23.00 2.84
CA VAL A 46 -4.54 21.83 3.09
C VAL A 46 -4.58 20.96 1.83
N CYS A 47 -4.31 19.66 1.99
CA CYS A 47 -4.29 18.64 0.95
C CYS A 47 -4.84 17.34 1.54
N ASP A 48 -5.79 16.70 0.85
CA ASP A 48 -6.53 15.51 1.31
C ASP A 48 -7.08 15.67 2.74
N GLY A 49 -7.59 16.87 3.04
CA GLY A 49 -8.14 17.22 4.36
C GLY A 49 -7.09 17.42 5.46
N LEU A 50 -5.80 17.32 5.17
CA LEU A 50 -4.71 17.46 6.13
C LEU A 50 -3.88 18.73 5.88
N VAL A 51 -3.38 19.36 6.94
CA VAL A 51 -2.41 20.46 6.79
C VAL A 51 -1.03 19.91 6.44
N VAL A 52 -0.59 20.14 5.20
CA VAL A 52 0.63 19.58 4.62
C VAL A 52 1.75 20.61 4.41
N GLY A 53 1.43 21.91 4.26
CA GLY A 53 2.42 22.98 4.02
C GLY A 53 2.26 24.21 4.91
N TRP A 54 3.35 24.98 5.08
CA TRP A 54 3.42 26.17 5.95
C TRP A 54 4.34 27.25 5.37
N ILE A 55 3.93 28.53 5.46
CA ILE A 55 4.78 29.72 5.22
C ILE A 55 4.45 30.78 6.28
N SER A 56 5.45 31.51 6.79
CA SER A 56 5.28 32.68 7.66
C SER A 56 6.17 33.86 7.26
N GLU A 57 5.74 35.07 7.63
CA GLU A 57 6.57 36.28 7.63
C GLU A 57 7.78 36.09 8.59
N GLY A 58 8.98 36.46 8.14
CA GLY A 58 10.20 36.49 8.96
C GLY A 58 10.47 37.87 9.57
N ASP A 59 11.56 37.99 10.33
CA ASP A 59 11.88 39.21 11.11
C ASP A 59 12.23 40.44 10.25
N LYS A 60 12.61 40.25 8.98
CA LYS A 60 12.99 41.32 8.05
C LYS A 60 11.88 41.49 6.99
N LYS A 61 11.84 42.65 6.34
CA LYS A 61 10.89 42.87 5.23
C LYS A 61 11.28 42.01 4.02
N ASN A 62 10.29 41.31 3.46
CA ASN A 62 10.41 40.37 2.34
C ASN A 62 11.30 39.13 2.60
N THR A 63 11.74 38.89 3.83
CA THR A 63 12.21 37.56 4.22
C THR A 63 11.06 36.69 4.67
N TYR A 64 11.00 35.48 4.14
CA TYR A 64 9.98 34.49 4.47
C TYR A 64 10.62 33.22 5.02
N LEU A 65 9.86 32.53 5.85
CA LEU A 65 10.21 31.23 6.42
C LEU A 65 9.17 30.21 5.94
N ALA A 66 9.62 28.99 5.68
CA ALA A 66 8.80 27.95 5.03
C ALA A 66 8.95 26.58 5.71
N GLY A 67 8.05 25.64 5.37
CA GLY A 67 8.12 24.25 5.82
C GLY A 67 8.17 24.09 7.34
N LYS A 68 9.17 23.35 7.85
CA LYS A 68 9.31 23.04 9.28
C LYS A 68 9.61 24.28 10.15
N ALA A 69 10.31 25.28 9.60
CA ALA A 69 10.61 26.54 10.29
C ALA A 69 9.35 27.42 10.42
N ALA A 70 8.56 27.56 9.34
CA ALA A 70 7.27 28.24 9.42
C ALA A 70 6.34 27.56 10.42
N ARG A 71 6.28 26.22 10.44
CA ARG A 71 5.41 25.45 11.32
C ARG A 71 5.69 25.70 12.82
N SER A 72 6.93 25.92 13.23
CA SER A 72 7.24 26.21 14.64
C SER A 72 6.82 27.63 15.05
N ILE A 73 7.03 28.62 14.18
CA ILE A 73 6.63 30.02 14.41
C ILE A 73 5.10 30.15 14.44
N ILE A 74 4.40 29.49 13.51
CA ILE A 74 2.92 29.46 13.49
C ILE A 74 2.36 28.86 14.78
N LYS A 75 3.00 27.84 15.35
CA LYS A 75 2.61 27.29 16.67
C LYS A 75 2.92 28.24 17.85
N ALA A 76 4.01 29.00 17.79
CA ALA A 76 4.31 29.99 18.83
C ALA A 76 3.28 31.15 18.87
N LEU A 77 2.74 31.50 17.69
CA LEU A 77 1.76 32.56 17.49
C LEU A 77 0.36 32.27 18.07
N ASP A 78 0.04 31.03 18.45
CA ASP A 78 -1.27 30.65 19.02
C ASP A 78 -1.62 31.39 20.34
N ASN A 79 -0.61 31.97 20.99
CA ASN A 79 -0.78 32.82 22.18
C ASN A 79 -1.37 34.23 21.86
N GLU A 80 -1.49 34.62 20.58
CA GLU A 80 -2.06 35.91 20.16
C GLU A 80 -3.53 35.82 19.71
N LYS A 81 -4.21 36.98 19.68
CA LYS A 81 -5.57 37.10 19.11
C LYS A 81 -5.53 37.11 17.59
N ILE A 82 -5.50 35.91 17.02
CA ILE A 82 -5.47 35.65 15.58
C ILE A 82 -6.89 35.46 15.02
N ARG A 83 -7.11 35.99 13.82
CA ARG A 83 -8.24 35.67 12.94
C ARG A 83 -7.74 34.77 11.83
N SER A 84 -8.31 33.57 11.72
CA SER A 84 -8.11 32.67 10.58
C SER A 84 -9.15 32.94 9.49
N VAL A 85 -8.77 32.82 8.22
CA VAL A 85 -9.70 32.80 7.07
C VAL A 85 -9.34 31.63 6.16
N GLY A 86 -10.32 30.79 5.84
CA GLY A 86 -10.14 29.61 4.99
C GLY A 86 -10.68 29.81 3.58
N HIS A 87 -9.94 29.35 2.58
CA HIS A 87 -10.38 29.26 1.18
C HIS A 87 -10.21 27.82 0.67
N GLU A 88 -11.28 27.28 0.10
CA GLU A 88 -11.32 25.99 -0.59
C GLU A 88 -10.95 26.18 -2.08
N TYR A 89 -10.19 25.23 -2.63
CA TYR A 89 -9.76 25.19 -4.02
C TYR A 89 -10.16 23.87 -4.69
N THR A 90 -10.17 23.84 -6.03
CA THR A 90 -10.09 22.60 -6.78
C THR A 90 -8.67 22.01 -6.71
N SER A 91 -8.55 20.70 -6.94
CA SER A 91 -7.27 19.97 -7.06
C SER A 91 -6.28 20.67 -8.02
N SER A 92 -6.74 21.08 -9.22
CA SER A 92 -5.92 21.79 -10.21
C SER A 92 -5.38 23.13 -9.72
N ASN A 93 -6.17 23.84 -8.93
CA ASN A 93 -5.85 25.18 -8.46
C ASN A 93 -4.87 25.12 -7.28
N PHE A 94 -5.06 24.13 -6.38
CA PHE A 94 -4.08 23.82 -5.35
C PHE A 94 -2.74 23.36 -5.96
N ALA A 95 -2.77 22.48 -6.97
CA ALA A 95 -1.58 22.06 -7.73
C ALA A 95 -0.84 23.25 -8.38
N ALA A 96 -1.57 24.19 -8.99
CA ALA A 96 -1.01 25.39 -9.57
C ALA A 96 -0.23 26.22 -8.53
N ILE A 97 -0.81 26.47 -7.35
CA ILE A 97 -0.11 27.17 -6.26
C ILE A 97 1.06 26.34 -5.72
N ALA A 98 0.92 25.03 -5.56
CA ALA A 98 1.98 24.17 -5.06
C ALA A 98 3.22 24.17 -5.98
N SER A 99 3.02 24.22 -7.30
CA SER A 99 4.11 24.42 -8.27
C SER A 99 4.84 25.77 -8.12
N LYS A 100 4.14 26.81 -7.63
CA LYS A 100 4.70 28.15 -7.41
C LYS A 100 5.31 28.31 -6.01
N LEU A 101 4.98 27.46 -5.02
CA LEU A 101 5.48 27.55 -3.64
C LEU A 101 5.92 26.17 -3.07
N PRO A 102 6.78 25.40 -3.77
CA PRO A 102 7.20 24.06 -3.32
C PRO A 102 7.95 24.09 -1.98
N GLU A 103 8.66 25.19 -1.70
CA GLU A 103 9.39 25.45 -0.44
C GLU A 103 8.49 25.38 0.81
N SER A 104 7.18 25.58 0.66
CA SER A 104 6.23 25.52 1.79
C SER A 104 5.96 24.10 2.31
N PHE A 105 6.27 23.07 1.52
CA PHE A 105 5.98 21.68 1.82
C PHE A 105 7.24 20.95 2.31
N PRO A 106 7.27 20.49 3.57
CA PRO A 106 8.43 19.78 4.10
C PRO A 106 8.58 18.35 3.56
N ASP A 107 7.48 17.73 3.15
CA ASP A 107 7.40 16.36 2.62
C ASP A 107 6.70 16.40 1.24
N LEU A 108 7.43 16.65 0.15
CA LEU A 108 6.85 16.74 -1.22
C LEU A 108 6.10 15.48 -1.67
N SER A 109 6.41 14.31 -1.09
CA SER A 109 5.71 13.05 -1.33
C SER A 109 4.22 13.11 -0.97
N ARG A 110 3.83 13.96 -0.01
CA ARG A 110 2.42 14.16 0.39
C ARG A 110 1.58 14.89 -0.66
N LEU A 111 2.21 15.50 -1.67
CA LEU A 111 1.51 16.07 -2.82
C LEU A 111 1.24 15.03 -3.93
N GLY A 112 1.79 13.82 -3.80
CA GLY A 112 1.46 12.64 -4.62
C GLY A 112 1.34 12.92 -6.13
N PRO A 113 0.13 12.83 -6.72
CA PRO A 113 -0.12 13.06 -8.14
C PRO A 113 -0.38 14.53 -8.51
N LEU A 114 -0.52 15.43 -7.53
CA LEU A 114 -0.92 16.84 -7.75
C LEU A 114 0.23 17.70 -8.27
N MET A 115 1.47 17.36 -7.93
CA MET A 115 2.63 18.00 -8.54
C MET A 115 2.75 17.51 -9.98
N PRO A 116 2.74 18.40 -11.00
CA PRO A 116 2.94 17.98 -12.39
C PRO A 116 4.33 17.35 -12.51
N LYS A 117 4.34 16.04 -12.77
CA LYS A 117 5.57 15.31 -13.08
C LYS A 117 6.03 15.83 -14.44
N ARG A 118 7.31 16.19 -14.58
CA ARG A 118 7.90 16.46 -15.90
C ARG A 118 7.75 15.18 -16.74
N GLY A 119 6.74 15.15 -17.61
CA GLY A 119 6.13 13.88 -18.05
C GLY A 119 4.76 14.00 -18.72
N ASP A 120 4.06 15.13 -18.60
CA ASP A 120 2.74 15.29 -19.23
C ASP A 120 2.85 15.50 -20.75
N VAL A 121 2.49 14.45 -21.49
CA VAL A 121 2.47 14.34 -22.97
C VAL A 121 1.25 15.08 -23.58
N ALA A 122 0.34 15.58 -22.75
CA ALA A 122 -1.01 16.04 -23.11
C ALA A 122 -1.12 17.20 -24.11
N ASP A 123 -0.05 17.98 -24.33
CA ASP A 123 -0.07 19.23 -25.10
C ASP A 123 0.90 19.21 -26.31
N LEU A 124 0.85 18.17 -27.15
CA LEU A 124 1.73 18.03 -28.32
C LEU A 124 0.97 18.16 -29.65
N ALA A 125 1.60 18.81 -30.63
CA ALA A 125 1.03 18.92 -31.98
C ALA A 125 1.22 17.61 -32.77
N SER A 126 0.33 17.32 -33.71
CA SER A 126 0.43 16.13 -34.58
C SER A 126 1.76 16.06 -35.36
N GLN A 127 2.29 17.22 -35.79
CA GLN A 127 3.62 17.32 -36.42
C GLN A 127 4.77 16.98 -35.47
N ASP A 128 4.71 17.43 -34.22
CA ASP A 128 5.68 17.11 -33.16
C ASP A 128 5.65 15.60 -32.86
N LEU A 129 4.46 15.00 -32.76
CA LEU A 129 4.28 13.56 -32.55
C LEU A 129 4.83 12.73 -33.71
N ALA A 130 4.70 13.20 -34.96
CA ALA A 130 5.25 12.53 -36.12
C ALA A 130 6.78 12.47 -36.08
N ALA A 131 7.43 13.60 -35.75
CA ALA A 131 8.87 13.68 -35.57
C ALA A 131 9.36 12.88 -34.35
N LEU A 132 8.59 12.85 -33.26
CA LEU A 132 8.88 12.00 -32.11
C LEU A 132 8.79 10.52 -32.46
N ALA A 133 7.78 10.07 -33.21
CA ALA A 133 7.67 8.68 -33.65
C ALA A 133 8.90 8.26 -34.50
N GLU A 134 9.34 9.12 -35.43
CA GLU A 134 10.56 8.87 -36.21
C GLU A 134 11.79 8.73 -35.30
N VAL A 135 12.05 9.72 -34.44
CA VAL A 135 13.25 9.74 -33.57
C VAL A 135 13.23 8.62 -32.52
N LEU A 136 12.05 8.28 -31.98
CA LEU A 136 11.89 7.20 -31.01
C LEU A 136 12.09 5.82 -31.65
N SER A 137 11.68 5.61 -32.92
CA SER A 137 11.94 4.35 -33.63
C SER A 137 13.44 4.01 -33.78
N GLN A 138 14.32 5.02 -33.70
CA GLN A 138 15.78 4.84 -33.74
C GLN A 138 16.36 4.29 -32.42
N ASN A 139 15.59 4.32 -31.32
CA ASN A 139 16.02 3.77 -30.04
C ASN A 139 15.80 2.24 -30.02
N LYS A 140 16.89 1.49 -29.84
CA LYS A 140 16.90 0.02 -29.80
C LYS A 140 15.92 -0.63 -28.80
N ALA A 141 15.43 0.09 -27.78
CA ALA A 141 14.43 -0.43 -26.84
C ALA A 141 12.99 -0.48 -27.43
N ILE A 142 12.75 0.37 -28.43
CA ILE A 142 11.51 0.47 -29.21
C ILE A 142 11.65 -0.46 -30.43
N LEU A 143 10.54 -1.06 -30.84
CA LEU A 143 10.40 -1.91 -32.02
C LEU A 143 9.65 -1.18 -33.14
N GLY A 144 8.63 -0.40 -32.75
CA GLY A 144 7.91 0.51 -33.65
C GLY A 144 7.20 1.63 -32.89
N ALA A 145 6.81 2.69 -33.61
CA ALA A 145 6.12 3.85 -33.10
C ALA A 145 5.07 4.33 -34.11
N LEU A 146 3.87 4.64 -33.63
CA LEU A 146 2.71 5.06 -34.42
C LEU A 146 2.08 6.30 -33.77
N ALA A 147 1.98 7.39 -34.50
CA ALA A 147 1.19 8.56 -34.12
C ALA A 147 -0.15 8.53 -34.87
N PHE A 148 -1.26 8.74 -34.19
CA PHE A 148 -2.62 8.67 -34.76
C PHE A 148 -3.58 9.67 -34.08
N GLU A 149 -4.68 10.02 -34.76
CA GLU A 149 -5.71 10.97 -34.31
C GLU A 149 -7.06 10.51 -34.86
N ASP A 150 -8.07 10.32 -34.00
CA ASP A 150 -9.38 9.73 -34.35
C ASP A 150 -9.30 8.42 -35.16
N GLY A 151 -8.29 7.59 -34.88
CA GLY A 151 -8.02 6.32 -35.58
C GLY A 151 -7.33 6.47 -36.95
N MET A 152 -7.07 7.71 -37.40
CA MET A 152 -6.30 8.01 -38.61
C MET A 152 -4.80 8.07 -38.30
N ILE A 153 -3.96 7.45 -39.13
CA ILE A 153 -2.50 7.47 -38.98
C ILE A 153 -1.94 8.85 -39.34
N ILE A 154 -1.17 9.45 -38.42
CA ILE A 154 -0.34 10.64 -38.68
C ILE A 154 1.05 10.19 -39.18
N SER A 155 1.68 9.22 -38.51
CA SER A 155 2.93 8.61 -38.96
C SER A 155 3.13 7.21 -38.35
N SER A 156 3.85 6.35 -39.06
CA SER A 156 4.22 5.00 -38.61
C SER A 156 5.68 4.71 -38.92
N HIS A 157 6.42 4.14 -37.96
CA HIS A 157 7.85 3.87 -38.05
C HIS A 157 8.24 2.58 -37.32
N GLY A 158 9.01 1.71 -37.97
CA GLY A 158 9.52 0.46 -37.39
C GLY A 158 8.63 -0.76 -37.65
N GLU A 159 8.76 -1.80 -36.82
CA GLU A 159 7.92 -3.01 -36.87
C GLU A 159 6.81 -2.89 -35.82
N LEU A 160 5.54 -2.92 -36.23
CA LEU A 160 4.37 -2.89 -35.33
C LEU A 160 3.78 -4.31 -35.13
N PRO A 161 3.02 -4.57 -34.04
CA PRO A 161 2.50 -5.91 -33.74
C PRO A 161 1.29 -6.33 -34.59
N ALA A 162 0.68 -5.40 -35.33
CA ALA A 162 -0.42 -5.63 -36.26
C ALA A 162 -0.33 -4.62 -37.44
N ASN A 163 -1.26 -4.71 -38.40
CA ASN A 163 -1.41 -3.73 -39.48
C ASN A 163 -1.71 -2.33 -38.91
N ASP A 164 -1.02 -1.31 -39.44
CA ASP A 164 -0.99 0.04 -38.90
C ASP A 164 -2.38 0.69 -38.79
N GLU A 165 -3.25 0.48 -39.80
CA GLU A 165 -4.61 1.03 -39.85
C GLU A 165 -5.51 0.36 -38.80
N ASP A 166 -5.50 -0.98 -38.73
CA ASP A 166 -6.27 -1.74 -37.73
C ASP A 166 -5.79 -1.42 -36.31
N LEU A 167 -4.49 -1.20 -36.11
CA LEU A 167 -3.90 -0.86 -34.82
C LEU A 167 -4.28 0.56 -34.39
N ALA A 168 -4.29 1.54 -35.30
CA ALA A 168 -4.73 2.90 -35.01
C ALA A 168 -6.20 2.93 -34.56
N ILE A 169 -7.08 2.21 -35.26
CA ILE A 169 -8.50 2.08 -34.92
C ILE A 169 -8.68 1.42 -33.54
N GLN A 170 -8.09 0.25 -33.31
CA GLN A 170 -8.19 -0.48 -32.04
C GLN A 170 -7.62 0.33 -30.86
N CYS A 171 -6.55 1.09 -31.07
CA CYS A 171 -6.00 1.96 -30.03
C CYS A 171 -6.91 3.16 -29.73
N GLN A 172 -7.61 3.72 -30.73
CA GLN A 172 -8.60 4.78 -30.52
C GLN A 172 -9.85 4.26 -29.79
N GLU A 173 -10.36 3.07 -30.16
CA GLU A 173 -11.46 2.42 -29.44
C GLU A 173 -11.10 2.12 -27.97
N HIS A 174 -9.89 1.63 -27.73
CA HIS A 174 -9.38 1.38 -26.38
C HIS A 174 -9.18 2.68 -25.58
N LEU A 175 -8.63 3.74 -26.18
CA LEU A 175 -8.48 5.03 -25.51
C LEU A 175 -9.83 5.69 -25.21
N THR A 176 -10.78 5.72 -26.15
CA THR A 176 -12.12 6.30 -25.90
C THR A 176 -12.91 5.52 -24.85
N GLY A 177 -12.78 4.18 -24.79
CA GLY A 177 -13.31 3.36 -23.71
C GLY A 177 -12.62 3.60 -22.35
N LEU A 178 -11.34 3.96 -22.34
CA LEU A 178 -10.65 4.41 -21.13
C LEU A 178 -11.07 5.83 -20.72
N GLU A 179 -11.40 6.71 -21.67
CA GLU A 179 -11.86 8.08 -21.37
C GLU A 179 -13.27 8.11 -20.77
N SER A 180 -14.17 7.20 -21.15
CA SER A 180 -15.47 7.05 -20.47
C SER A 180 -15.31 6.49 -19.06
N LEU A 181 -14.50 5.43 -18.87
CA LEU A 181 -14.14 4.93 -17.54
C LEU A 181 -13.43 6.01 -16.69
N ARG A 182 -12.66 6.91 -17.32
CA ARG A 182 -12.01 8.05 -16.66
C ARG A 182 -13.05 9.06 -16.15
N SER A 183 -14.08 9.39 -16.94
CA SER A 183 -15.17 10.25 -16.47
C SER A 183 -16.03 9.61 -15.39
N ASP A 184 -16.30 8.31 -15.50
CA ASP A 184 -17.14 7.57 -14.54
C ASP A 184 -16.45 7.37 -13.17
N LEU A 185 -15.11 7.44 -13.14
CA LEU A 185 -14.27 7.31 -11.93
C LEU A 185 -13.67 8.65 -11.45
N GLU A 186 -14.06 9.79 -12.04
CA GLU A 186 -13.54 11.13 -11.75
C GLU A 186 -11.98 11.27 -11.82
N LEU A 187 -11.31 10.36 -12.53
CA LEU A 187 -9.85 10.29 -12.59
C LEU A 187 -9.25 11.39 -13.48
N THR A 188 -8.60 12.40 -12.90
CA THR A 188 -8.10 13.55 -13.67
C THR A 188 -7.04 13.22 -14.72
N ASN A 189 -6.02 12.39 -14.38
CA ASN A 189 -4.76 12.30 -15.14
C ASN A 189 -4.41 10.88 -15.64
N MET A 190 -5.36 10.13 -16.20
CA MET A 190 -5.05 8.91 -16.99
C MET A 190 -4.58 9.29 -18.40
N LEU A 191 -3.32 9.71 -18.53
CA LEU A 191 -2.68 10.10 -19.80
C LEU A 191 -1.94 8.95 -20.53
N ARG A 192 -1.78 7.79 -19.87
CA ARG A 192 -0.97 6.67 -20.34
C ARG A 192 -1.63 5.35 -20.01
N THR A 193 -1.60 4.39 -20.93
CA THR A 193 -1.87 2.96 -20.67
C THR A 193 -0.84 2.07 -21.36
N SER A 194 -0.81 0.78 -21.00
CA SER A 194 0.15 -0.20 -21.55
C SER A 194 -0.53 -1.55 -21.73
N ILE A 195 -0.65 -1.99 -22.99
CA ILE A 195 -1.21 -3.28 -23.36
C ILE A 195 -0.06 -4.29 -23.49
N TRP A 196 -0.15 -5.39 -22.76
CA TRP A 196 0.88 -6.43 -22.72
C TRP A 196 0.53 -7.55 -23.69
N PHE A 197 1.46 -7.87 -24.60
CA PHE A 197 1.35 -8.95 -25.59
C PHE A 197 2.50 -9.94 -25.37
N GLU A 198 2.44 -11.15 -25.95
CA GLU A 198 3.51 -12.15 -25.79
C GLU A 198 4.90 -11.63 -26.21
N ASN A 199 4.95 -10.88 -27.32
CA ASN A 199 6.20 -10.42 -27.94
C ASN A 199 6.72 -9.06 -27.43
N GLY A 200 5.96 -8.34 -26.60
CA GLY A 200 6.32 -6.99 -26.14
C GLY A 200 5.17 -6.24 -25.47
N ILE A 201 5.36 -4.94 -25.27
CA ILE A 201 4.39 -4.05 -24.61
C ILE A 201 4.09 -2.88 -25.55
N LEU A 202 2.81 -2.63 -25.81
CA LEU A 202 2.32 -1.48 -26.54
C LEU A 202 1.92 -0.39 -25.53
N LEU A 203 2.74 0.65 -25.39
CA LEU A 203 2.42 1.81 -24.57
C LEU A 203 1.61 2.81 -25.40
N LEU A 204 0.47 3.25 -24.89
CA LEU A 204 -0.35 4.33 -25.45
C LEU A 204 -0.21 5.57 -24.57
N ALA A 205 0.04 6.73 -25.18
CA ALA A 205 0.04 8.03 -24.51
C ALA A 205 -0.90 9.00 -25.26
N SER A 206 -1.84 9.60 -24.53
CA SER A 206 -2.74 10.63 -25.05
C SER A 206 -2.04 11.99 -25.07
N ALA A 207 -2.24 12.74 -26.16
CA ALA A 207 -1.52 13.95 -26.49
C ALA A 207 -2.46 15.05 -27.03
N GLY A 208 -3.58 15.27 -26.34
CA GLY A 208 -4.61 16.22 -26.75
C GLY A 208 -5.65 15.53 -27.63
N SER A 209 -5.75 15.92 -28.90
CA SER A 209 -6.58 15.20 -29.89
C SER A 209 -5.87 14.02 -30.54
N ALA A 210 -4.54 14.08 -30.64
CA ALA A 210 -3.70 13.01 -31.15
C ALA A 210 -3.19 12.09 -30.02
N SER A 211 -2.67 10.93 -30.40
CA SER A 211 -2.14 9.90 -29.51
C SER A 211 -0.89 9.23 -30.10
N LEU A 212 -0.01 8.77 -29.21
CA LEU A 212 1.24 8.10 -29.55
C LEU A 212 1.25 6.67 -29.00
N ALA A 213 1.31 5.69 -29.88
CA ALA A 213 1.57 4.30 -29.56
C ALA A 213 3.05 3.96 -29.75
N LEU A 214 3.69 3.38 -28.73
CA LEU A 214 5.08 2.92 -28.75
C LEU A 214 5.10 1.41 -28.49
N TRP A 215 5.50 0.64 -29.48
CA TRP A 215 5.71 -0.80 -29.37
C TRP A 215 7.12 -1.07 -28.85
N THR A 216 7.23 -1.73 -27.70
CA THR A 216 8.46 -1.83 -26.90
C THR A 216 8.75 -3.26 -26.46
N ARG A 217 10.00 -3.58 -26.12
CA ARG A 217 10.32 -4.88 -25.49
C ARG A 217 9.97 -4.87 -24.00
N HIS A 218 9.66 -6.04 -23.45
CA HIS A 218 9.36 -6.33 -22.03
C HIS A 218 10.34 -5.81 -20.96
N LYS A 219 11.47 -5.21 -21.34
CA LYS A 219 12.49 -4.63 -20.44
C LYS A 219 12.74 -3.13 -20.70
N ALA A 220 11.81 -2.43 -21.36
CA ALA A 220 11.94 -1.01 -21.61
C ALA A 220 11.27 -0.19 -20.50
N ASP A 221 12.01 0.70 -19.83
CA ASP A 221 11.38 1.64 -18.91
C ASP A 221 10.50 2.66 -19.66
N HIS A 222 9.20 2.46 -19.55
CA HIS A 222 8.15 3.33 -20.05
C HIS A 222 8.18 4.75 -19.49
N GLN A 223 8.78 5.00 -18.31
CA GLN A 223 8.95 6.36 -17.79
C GLN A 223 10.13 7.06 -18.48
N ALA A 224 11.32 6.45 -18.51
CA ALA A 224 12.48 6.97 -19.23
C ALA A 224 12.21 7.21 -20.73
N LEU A 225 11.48 6.32 -21.41
CA LEU A 225 11.14 6.53 -22.83
C LEU A 225 10.30 7.80 -23.05
N LEU A 226 9.29 8.05 -22.21
CA LEU A 226 8.43 9.23 -22.30
C LEU A 226 9.15 10.51 -21.84
N SER A 227 9.95 10.46 -20.76
CA SER A 227 10.74 11.61 -20.33
C SER A 227 11.79 11.99 -21.37
N ASN A 228 12.38 11.02 -22.06
CA ASN A 228 13.36 11.28 -23.11
C ASN A 228 12.69 11.82 -24.38
N ALA A 229 11.49 11.34 -24.74
CA ALA A 229 10.69 11.95 -25.81
C ALA A 229 10.41 13.44 -25.54
N LEU A 230 9.95 13.76 -24.33
CA LEU A 230 9.68 15.14 -23.92
C LEU A 230 10.95 15.98 -23.84
N ALA A 231 12.06 15.46 -23.33
CA ALA A 231 13.33 16.17 -23.26
C ALA A 231 13.94 16.45 -24.66
N LEU A 232 13.76 15.55 -25.62
CA LEU A 232 14.13 15.78 -27.03
C LEU A 232 13.32 16.92 -27.65
N LEU A 233 12.03 17.01 -27.32
CA LEU A 233 11.14 18.06 -27.77
C LEU A 233 11.40 19.41 -27.09
N GLU A 234 11.66 19.43 -25.77
CA GLU A 234 12.15 20.63 -25.07
C GLU A 234 13.47 21.13 -25.68
N ALA A 235 14.39 20.23 -26.03
CA ALA A 235 15.67 20.55 -26.66
C ALA A 235 15.57 20.94 -28.16
N GLY A 236 14.42 20.70 -28.81
CA GLY A 236 14.13 21.13 -30.18
C GLY A 236 13.52 22.54 -30.27
N ARG A 237 12.97 23.07 -29.17
CA ARG A 237 12.25 24.35 -29.13
C ARG A 237 13.18 25.58 -29.08
N GLU A 238 13.95 25.80 -30.15
CA GLU A 238 14.53 27.12 -30.42
C GLU A 238 13.43 28.08 -30.92
N THR A 239 12.86 28.87 -30.02
CA THR A 239 11.83 29.87 -30.37
C THR A 239 12.44 30.99 -31.21
N ALA A 240 12.10 31.04 -32.50
CA ALA A 240 12.49 32.14 -33.38
C ALA A 240 11.89 33.48 -32.89
N PRO A 241 12.62 34.60 -32.95
CA PRO A 241 12.10 35.90 -32.56
C PRO A 241 11.07 36.41 -33.59
N ILE A 242 9.80 36.31 -33.23
CA ILE A 242 8.66 36.71 -34.07
C ILE A 242 8.41 38.23 -33.96
N SER A 243 8.11 38.89 -35.09
CA SER A 243 7.80 40.32 -35.11
C SER A 243 6.35 40.59 -34.73
N VAL A 244 6.10 41.74 -34.08
CA VAL A 244 4.76 42.19 -33.65
C VAL A 244 3.83 42.42 -34.86
N ASP A 245 4.34 42.46 -36.08
CA ASP A 245 3.58 42.70 -37.33
C ASP A 245 3.04 41.44 -38.01
N THR A 246 3.44 40.22 -37.61
CA THR A 246 2.99 39.01 -38.32
C THR A 246 1.50 38.75 -38.10
N PRO A 247 0.68 38.51 -39.13
CA PRO A 247 -0.73 38.15 -38.93
C PRO A 247 -0.82 36.87 -38.09
N LEU A 248 -1.84 36.78 -37.21
CA LEU A 248 -2.07 35.54 -36.48
C LEU A 248 -2.48 34.42 -37.44
N PRO A 249 -2.14 33.15 -37.14
CA PRO A 249 -2.76 32.01 -37.80
C PRO A 249 -4.28 32.08 -37.65
N GLU A 250 -5.02 31.75 -38.71
CA GLU A 250 -6.47 32.03 -38.78
C GLU A 250 -7.29 31.17 -37.81
N GLY A 251 -6.75 30.03 -37.36
CA GLY A 251 -7.33 29.16 -36.33
C GLY A 251 -8.68 28.53 -36.69
N PHE A 252 -9.26 27.80 -35.74
CA PHE A 252 -10.63 27.28 -35.88
C PHE A 252 -11.64 28.21 -35.20
N ILE A 253 -12.58 28.76 -35.96
CA ILE A 253 -13.63 29.64 -35.42
C ILE A 253 -14.67 28.81 -34.67
N LEU A 254 -14.67 28.91 -33.34
CA LEU A 254 -15.64 28.25 -32.46
C LEU A 254 -16.99 28.97 -32.44
N LYS A 255 -16.99 30.31 -32.53
CA LYS A 255 -18.20 31.12 -32.29
C LYS A 255 -18.06 32.56 -32.77
N GLU A 256 -19.09 33.04 -33.47
CA GLU A 256 -19.20 34.44 -33.92
C GLU A 256 -20.39 35.14 -33.25
N THR A 257 -20.21 36.38 -32.81
CA THR A 257 -21.29 37.23 -32.27
C THR A 257 -21.06 38.72 -32.56
N LYS A 258 -22.07 39.56 -32.34
CA LYS A 258 -21.92 41.03 -32.39
C LYS A 258 -21.33 41.57 -31.08
N GLY A 259 -20.51 42.62 -31.21
CA GLY A 259 -19.75 43.22 -30.11
C GLY A 259 -20.55 43.75 -28.92
N GLY A 260 -19.85 43.92 -27.80
CA GLY A 260 -20.37 44.51 -26.56
C GLY A 260 -19.99 43.71 -25.31
N ILE A 261 -19.89 44.40 -24.17
CA ILE A 261 -19.38 43.84 -22.89
C ILE A 261 -20.10 42.55 -22.49
N ASP A 262 -21.44 42.53 -22.52
CA ASP A 262 -22.22 41.36 -22.11
C ASP A 262 -22.03 40.15 -23.06
N LYS A 263 -21.59 40.40 -24.30
CA LYS A 263 -21.22 39.35 -25.26
C LYS A 263 -19.78 38.88 -25.08
N ILE A 264 -18.85 39.78 -24.78
CA ILE A 264 -17.47 39.42 -24.37
C ILE A 264 -17.51 38.55 -23.12
N MET A 265 -18.23 38.95 -22.07
CA MET A 265 -18.42 38.11 -20.87
C MET A 265 -19.04 36.74 -21.19
N SER A 266 -20.00 36.68 -22.12
CA SER A 266 -20.59 35.42 -22.57
C SER A 266 -19.66 34.55 -23.42
N LEU A 267 -18.66 35.13 -24.10
CA LEU A 267 -17.64 34.38 -24.83
C LEU A 267 -16.52 33.94 -23.90
N LEU A 268 -16.07 34.80 -22.97
CA LEU A 268 -15.07 34.45 -21.94
C LEU A 268 -15.57 33.34 -21.02
N SER A 269 -16.82 33.41 -20.53
CA SER A 269 -17.44 32.32 -19.77
C SER A 269 -17.54 31.02 -20.59
N SER A 270 -17.82 31.11 -21.89
CA SER A 270 -17.86 29.96 -22.81
C SER A 270 -16.47 29.38 -23.09
N ALA A 271 -15.44 30.23 -23.12
CA ALA A 271 -14.05 29.87 -23.35
C ALA A 271 -13.42 29.20 -22.12
N HIS A 272 -13.64 29.77 -20.93
CA HIS A 272 -13.23 29.21 -19.65
C HIS A 272 -13.89 27.85 -19.40
N GLY A 273 -15.21 27.74 -19.58
CA GLY A 273 -15.95 26.49 -19.40
C GLY A 273 -15.53 25.35 -20.35
N ALA A 274 -15.05 25.69 -21.55
CA ALA A 274 -14.55 24.73 -22.53
C ALA A 274 -13.00 24.70 -22.63
N ARG A 275 -12.29 25.33 -21.68
CA ARG A 275 -10.82 25.45 -21.59
C ARG A 275 -10.14 25.81 -22.92
N THR A 276 -10.70 26.76 -23.68
CA THR A 276 -10.26 27.02 -25.05
C THR A 276 -8.99 27.86 -25.11
N SER A 277 -7.90 27.28 -25.62
CA SER A 277 -6.69 28.01 -26.02
C SER A 277 -6.87 28.64 -27.41
N GLY A 278 -6.48 29.89 -27.59
CA GLY A 278 -6.63 30.64 -28.84
C GLY A 278 -6.75 32.15 -28.63
N TYR A 279 -7.66 32.82 -29.35
CA TYR A 279 -7.92 34.25 -29.17
C TYR A 279 -9.36 34.67 -29.47
N LEU A 280 -9.81 35.72 -28.79
CA LEU A 280 -11.03 36.47 -29.09
C LEU A 280 -10.66 37.72 -29.91
N ARG A 281 -11.02 37.74 -31.20
CA ARG A 281 -10.80 38.89 -32.10
C ARG A 281 -12.04 39.78 -32.14
N ALA A 282 -11.83 41.09 -32.09
CA ALA A 282 -12.84 42.14 -32.28
C ALA A 282 -12.48 42.98 -33.52
N GLU A 283 -13.06 42.66 -34.66
CA GLU A 283 -12.70 43.23 -35.97
C GLU A 283 -13.71 44.29 -36.46
N LYS A 284 -13.20 45.28 -37.21
CA LYS A 284 -14.01 46.24 -37.97
C LYS A 284 -13.19 46.88 -39.10
N GLY A 285 -13.13 46.19 -40.24
CA GLY A 285 -12.22 46.56 -41.34
C GLY A 285 -10.78 46.26 -40.96
N GLU A 286 -9.83 47.07 -41.43
CA GLU A 286 -8.38 46.87 -41.26
C GLU A 286 -7.86 46.92 -39.80
N TRP A 287 -8.75 47.09 -38.81
CA TRP A 287 -8.41 47.09 -37.38
C TRP A 287 -9.07 45.94 -36.62
N SER A 288 -8.25 44.95 -36.25
CA SER A 288 -8.56 43.99 -35.19
C SER A 288 -8.00 44.45 -33.84
N VAL A 289 -8.64 44.01 -32.76
CA VAL A 289 -8.03 43.92 -31.41
C VAL A 289 -8.24 42.48 -30.94
N GLU A 290 -7.20 41.85 -30.42
CA GLU A 290 -7.13 40.39 -30.31
C GLU A 290 -6.72 40.02 -28.88
N LEU A 291 -7.61 39.39 -28.14
CA LEU A 291 -7.41 38.98 -26.74
C LEU A 291 -6.99 37.51 -26.70
N MET A 292 -5.76 37.24 -26.31
CA MET A 292 -5.16 35.90 -26.24
C MET A 292 -5.69 35.14 -25.02
N LEU A 293 -6.10 33.89 -25.23
CA LEU A 293 -6.67 33.01 -24.21
C LEU A 293 -5.84 31.73 -24.11
N GLU A 294 -5.36 31.36 -22.92
CA GLU A 294 -4.75 30.05 -22.64
C GLU A 294 -5.67 29.29 -21.68
N ALA A 295 -6.12 28.09 -22.06
CA ALA A 295 -7.14 27.33 -21.32
C ALA A 295 -8.41 28.15 -20.96
N GLY A 296 -8.74 29.17 -21.77
CA GLY A 296 -9.86 30.10 -21.54
C GLY A 296 -9.56 31.30 -20.62
N VAL A 297 -8.35 31.42 -20.06
CA VAL A 297 -7.89 32.56 -19.24
C VAL A 297 -7.17 33.61 -20.10
N PRO A 298 -7.44 34.92 -19.97
CA PRO A 298 -6.76 35.96 -20.76
C PRO A 298 -5.27 36.19 -20.38
N VAL A 299 -4.35 35.90 -21.30
CA VAL A 299 -2.87 35.96 -21.05
C VAL A 299 -2.19 37.15 -21.77
N GLY A 300 -2.91 37.85 -22.65
CA GLY A 300 -2.42 39.06 -23.31
C GLY A 300 -3.45 39.69 -24.24
N ILE A 301 -3.25 40.96 -24.59
CA ILE A 301 -3.98 41.60 -25.68
C ILE A 301 -3.01 42.12 -26.74
N ARG A 302 -3.37 41.97 -28.00
CA ARG A 302 -2.71 42.58 -29.16
C ARG A 302 -3.62 43.67 -29.72
N ALA A 303 -3.02 44.84 -29.95
CA ALA A 303 -3.68 46.04 -30.42
C ALA A 303 -2.74 46.78 -31.40
N PRO A 304 -3.26 47.65 -32.30
CA PRO A 304 -2.42 48.45 -33.18
C PRO A 304 -1.46 49.37 -32.40
N GLU A 305 -0.34 49.73 -33.03
CA GLU A 305 0.76 50.46 -32.40
C GLU A 305 0.30 51.73 -31.66
N GLY A 306 0.78 51.91 -30.42
CA GLY A 306 0.51 53.10 -29.61
C GLY A 306 -0.80 53.06 -28.79
N ALA A 307 -1.51 51.93 -28.75
CA ALA A 307 -2.69 51.76 -27.89
C ALA A 307 -2.32 51.34 -26.45
N ASP A 308 -2.75 52.15 -25.47
CA ASP A 308 -2.74 51.75 -24.05
C ASP A 308 -3.82 50.69 -23.75
N LEU A 309 -3.66 49.95 -22.63
CA LEU A 309 -4.58 48.90 -22.17
C LEU A 309 -6.06 49.35 -22.17
N ALA A 310 -6.36 50.49 -21.56
CA ALA A 310 -7.70 51.09 -21.51
C ALA A 310 -8.27 51.40 -22.91
N GLY A 311 -7.41 51.83 -23.84
CA GLY A 311 -7.77 52.07 -25.23
C GLY A 311 -8.11 50.77 -25.97
N ALA A 312 -7.26 49.74 -25.81
CA ALA A 312 -7.49 48.43 -26.39
C ALA A 312 -8.79 47.78 -25.88
N ILE A 313 -9.09 47.86 -24.58
CA ILE A 313 -10.31 47.31 -23.97
C ILE A 313 -11.55 48.14 -24.32
N HIS A 314 -11.45 49.47 -24.35
CA HIS A 314 -12.50 50.34 -24.91
C HIS A 314 -12.84 49.92 -26.35
N ASP A 315 -11.85 49.53 -27.15
CA ASP A 315 -12.05 49.17 -28.54
C ASP A 315 -12.55 47.73 -28.75
N LEU A 316 -12.04 46.76 -27.99
CA LEU A 316 -12.58 45.40 -27.88
C LEU A 316 -14.09 45.43 -27.55
N THR A 317 -14.50 46.29 -26.62
CA THR A 317 -15.89 46.41 -26.13
C THR A 317 -16.84 47.19 -27.05
N GLN A 318 -16.41 47.63 -28.24
CA GLN A 318 -17.27 48.38 -29.17
C GLN A 318 -18.43 47.53 -29.72
N PRO A 319 -19.70 47.96 -29.60
CA PRO A 319 -20.85 47.22 -30.13
C PRO A 319 -21.00 47.26 -31.66
N SER A 320 -20.09 47.96 -32.36
CA SER A 320 -20.01 48.02 -33.82
C SER A 320 -18.92 47.14 -34.42
N ARG A 321 -18.30 46.27 -33.60
CA ARG A 321 -17.33 45.27 -34.05
C ARG A 321 -17.98 43.89 -34.08
N GLU A 322 -17.41 43.00 -34.87
CA GLU A 322 -17.79 41.58 -34.87
C GLU A 322 -16.76 40.81 -34.03
N LEU A 323 -17.25 39.87 -33.21
CA LEU A 323 -16.49 39.10 -32.24
C LEU A 323 -16.41 37.65 -32.67
N SER A 324 -15.21 37.19 -33.02
CA SER A 324 -14.92 35.79 -33.34
C SER A 324 -14.01 35.17 -32.26
N LEU A 325 -14.43 34.03 -31.72
CA LEU A 325 -13.61 33.20 -30.83
C LEU A 325 -12.89 32.14 -31.68
N HIS A 326 -11.58 32.28 -31.82
CA HIS A 326 -10.71 31.34 -32.52
C HIS A 326 -10.03 30.41 -31.51
N ARG A 327 -9.96 29.11 -31.82
CA ARG A 327 -9.07 28.14 -31.18
C ARG A 327 -7.76 28.08 -31.96
N LEU A 328 -6.64 28.05 -31.24
CA LEU A 328 -5.30 27.84 -31.80
C LEU A 328 -4.62 26.64 -31.11
N ASP A 329 -3.70 26.02 -31.83
CA ASP A 329 -2.78 25.05 -31.23
C ASP A 329 -1.72 25.76 -30.39
N LYS A 330 -1.10 25.05 -29.44
CA LYS A 330 -0.21 25.65 -28.44
C LYS A 330 1.02 26.35 -29.05
N ILE A 331 1.50 25.88 -30.21
CA ILE A 331 2.58 26.52 -30.97
C ILE A 331 2.13 27.86 -31.56
N GLU A 332 0.95 27.89 -32.18
CA GLU A 332 0.35 29.11 -32.75
C GLU A 332 -0.03 30.13 -31.67
N LEU A 333 -0.47 29.66 -30.50
CA LEU A 333 -0.70 30.49 -29.32
C LEU A 333 0.61 31.11 -28.80
N LEU A 334 1.70 30.36 -28.73
CA LEU A 334 3.02 30.90 -28.35
C LEU A 334 3.52 31.94 -29.35
N ILE A 335 3.26 31.73 -30.66
CA ILE A 335 3.52 32.72 -31.71
C ILE A 335 2.68 33.99 -31.49
N ALA A 336 1.40 33.84 -31.13
CA ALA A 336 0.49 34.96 -30.88
C ALA A 336 0.85 35.76 -29.61
N LEU A 337 1.28 35.09 -28.53
CA LEU A 337 1.69 35.72 -27.27
C LEU A 337 2.93 36.62 -27.41
N ALA A 338 3.79 36.38 -28.41
CA ALA A 338 4.95 37.24 -28.68
C ALA A 338 4.56 38.69 -29.05
N GLY A 339 3.35 38.91 -29.59
CA GLY A 339 2.84 40.21 -30.02
C GLY A 339 2.04 40.99 -28.98
N ARG A 340 2.03 40.59 -27.69
CA ARG A 340 1.20 41.21 -26.64
C ARG A 340 1.70 42.58 -26.17
N LEU A 341 0.78 43.44 -25.72
CA LEU A 341 1.11 44.69 -25.03
C LEU A 341 1.93 44.42 -23.75
N GLN A 342 3.03 45.15 -23.57
CA GLN A 342 3.92 45.04 -22.42
C GLN A 342 3.30 45.59 -21.11
N SER A 343 2.20 46.33 -21.20
CA SER A 343 1.40 46.86 -20.09
C SER A 343 0.23 45.95 -19.70
N TRP A 344 0.21 44.71 -20.19
CA TRP A 344 -0.81 43.73 -19.83
C TRP A 344 -0.69 43.23 -18.39
N SER A 345 -1.84 43.14 -17.71
CA SER A 345 -2.07 42.32 -16.52
C SER A 345 -3.53 41.84 -16.54
N LEU A 346 -3.83 40.69 -15.95
CA LEU A 346 -5.19 40.18 -15.87
C LEU A 346 -6.02 41.00 -14.87
N GLU A 347 -5.40 41.46 -13.78
CA GLU A 347 -6.00 42.40 -12.81
C GLU A 347 -6.45 43.70 -13.51
N GLY A 348 -5.54 44.38 -14.21
CA GLY A 348 -5.84 45.61 -14.94
C GLY A 348 -6.85 45.42 -16.07
N MET A 349 -6.88 44.25 -16.73
CA MET A 349 -7.94 43.94 -17.68
C MET A 349 -9.31 43.85 -16.98
N CYS A 350 -9.40 43.19 -15.83
CA CYS A 350 -10.67 43.05 -15.10
C CYS A 350 -11.20 44.41 -14.60
N GLU A 351 -10.32 45.29 -14.09
CA GLU A 351 -10.69 46.66 -13.70
C GLU A 351 -11.22 47.47 -14.89
N GLU A 352 -10.47 47.53 -16.00
CA GLU A 352 -10.86 48.25 -17.22
C GLU A 352 -12.12 47.64 -17.88
N LEU A 353 -12.28 46.32 -17.90
CA LEU A 353 -13.47 45.68 -18.50
C LEU A 353 -14.74 45.90 -17.67
N SER A 354 -14.62 46.05 -16.34
CA SER A 354 -15.76 46.36 -15.46
C SER A 354 -16.18 47.84 -15.53
N THR A 355 -15.23 48.75 -15.73
CA THR A 355 -15.42 50.21 -15.73
C THR A 355 -15.68 50.80 -17.12
N THR A 356 -15.15 50.19 -18.19
CA THR A 356 -15.37 50.67 -19.56
C THR A 356 -16.86 50.68 -19.91
N ARG A 357 -17.34 51.83 -20.41
CA ARG A 357 -18.73 52.10 -20.84
C ARG A 357 -19.81 51.93 -19.74
N SER A 358 -19.46 51.52 -18.52
CA SER A 358 -20.39 51.43 -17.39
C SER A 358 -20.42 52.76 -16.63
N LYS A 359 -21.61 53.16 -16.15
CA LYS A 359 -21.83 54.41 -15.39
C LYS A 359 -22.67 54.21 -14.12
N SER A 360 -22.96 52.95 -13.79
CA SER A 360 -23.73 52.57 -12.61
C SER A 360 -22.84 51.71 -11.75
N GLU A 361 -22.58 52.17 -10.53
CA GLU A 361 -21.81 51.46 -9.50
C GLU A 361 -22.32 50.03 -9.30
N LYS A 362 -23.64 49.82 -9.32
CA LYS A 362 -24.27 48.49 -9.28
C LYS A 362 -23.91 47.61 -10.49
N ARG A 363 -23.70 48.19 -11.68
CA ARG A 363 -23.27 47.43 -12.86
C ARG A 363 -21.78 47.10 -12.79
N ILE A 364 -20.96 48.01 -12.25
CA ILE A 364 -19.53 47.74 -11.99
C ILE A 364 -19.44 46.57 -11.01
N GLN A 365 -20.12 46.62 -9.85
CA GLN A 365 -20.18 45.54 -8.86
C GLN A 365 -20.64 44.19 -9.41
N ILE A 366 -21.60 44.17 -10.35
CA ILE A 366 -22.06 42.94 -11.03
C ILE A 366 -21.04 42.42 -12.06
N LEU A 367 -20.25 43.31 -12.68
CA LEU A 367 -19.21 42.92 -13.64
C LEU A 367 -17.94 42.47 -12.92
N THR A 368 -17.51 43.15 -11.86
CA THR A 368 -16.37 42.71 -11.04
C THR A 368 -16.64 41.34 -10.44
N HIS A 369 -17.77 41.13 -9.75
CA HIS A 369 -18.12 39.81 -9.18
C HIS A 369 -18.08 38.69 -10.23
N LYS A 370 -18.51 38.96 -11.48
CA LYS A 370 -18.46 37.97 -12.57
C LYS A 370 -17.08 37.73 -13.15
N LEU A 371 -16.15 38.69 -12.99
CA LEU A 371 -14.74 38.53 -13.35
C LEU A 371 -13.98 37.85 -12.22
N ASP A 372 -14.28 38.18 -10.96
CA ASP A 372 -13.76 37.52 -9.76
C ASP A 372 -14.16 36.02 -9.76
N GLU A 373 -15.40 35.71 -10.12
CA GLU A 373 -15.94 34.35 -10.23
C GLU A 373 -15.33 33.52 -11.38
N LEU A 374 -14.83 34.16 -12.45
CA LEU A 374 -14.21 33.49 -13.59
C LEU A 374 -12.67 33.43 -13.51
N PHE A 375 -12.03 34.47 -12.97
CA PHE A 375 -10.59 34.71 -13.09
C PHE A 375 -9.93 35.19 -11.79
N GLY A 376 -10.68 35.41 -10.69
CA GLY A 376 -10.12 35.91 -9.43
C GLY A 376 -9.04 35.01 -8.82
N PHE A 377 -9.09 33.70 -9.13
CA PHE A 377 -8.00 32.78 -8.79
C PHE A 377 -6.73 33.06 -9.60
N ASP A 378 -6.85 33.23 -10.92
CA ASP A 378 -5.72 33.44 -11.83
C ASP A 378 -5.08 34.82 -11.64
N VAL A 379 -5.90 35.85 -11.37
CA VAL A 379 -5.44 37.18 -10.91
C VAL A 379 -4.62 37.04 -9.64
N GLY A 380 -5.12 36.30 -8.64
CA GLY A 380 -4.37 36.02 -7.42
C GLY A 380 -3.06 35.27 -7.66
N LEU A 381 -2.99 34.44 -8.71
CA LEU A 381 -1.80 33.67 -9.07
C LEU A 381 -0.77 34.52 -9.85
N GLU A 382 -1.22 35.47 -10.67
CA GLU A 382 -0.38 36.53 -11.26
C GLU A 382 0.27 37.36 -10.14
N VAL A 383 -0.52 37.90 -9.22
CA VAL A 383 -0.06 38.65 -8.03
C VAL A 383 0.89 37.82 -7.16
N LEU A 384 0.62 36.52 -6.97
CA LEU A 384 1.53 35.59 -6.29
C LEU A 384 2.88 35.54 -7.02
N THR A 385 2.91 35.29 -8.33
CA THR A 385 4.18 35.25 -9.08
C THR A 385 4.94 36.56 -9.00
N ASP A 386 4.24 37.70 -9.11
CA ASP A 386 4.83 39.03 -9.05
C ASP A 386 5.37 39.37 -7.64
N SER A 387 4.79 38.78 -6.59
CA SER A 387 5.32 38.84 -5.22
C SER A 387 6.54 37.93 -5.00
N ARG A 388 6.58 36.75 -5.63
CA ARG A 388 7.69 35.79 -5.49
C ARG A 388 9.00 36.30 -6.12
N VAL A 389 8.92 37.16 -7.13
CA VAL A 389 10.11 37.87 -7.67
C VAL A 389 10.74 38.82 -6.64
N LYS A 390 9.98 39.23 -5.62
CA LYS A 390 10.36 40.22 -4.59
C LYS A 390 10.69 39.57 -3.23
N TRP A 391 10.71 38.24 -3.16
CA TRP A 391 10.92 37.39 -1.97
C TRP A 391 12.40 37.05 -1.76
N SER A 392 12.77 36.84 -0.51
CA SER A 392 13.97 36.09 -0.11
C SER A 392 13.59 35.07 0.97
N LEU A 393 14.19 33.88 0.94
CA LEU A 393 14.01 32.87 1.98
C LEU A 393 15.16 33.03 2.99
N ASP A 394 14.90 32.98 4.30
CA ASP A 394 15.98 32.94 5.30
C ASP A 394 16.59 31.51 5.33
N GLU A 395 17.81 31.36 4.83
CA GLU A 395 18.48 30.06 4.61
C GLU A 395 19.06 29.39 5.88
N GLU A 396 18.91 30.00 7.07
CA GLU A 396 19.61 29.60 8.31
C GLU A 396 19.02 28.34 9.01
N VAL A 397 18.06 27.64 8.41
CA VAL A 397 17.44 26.42 8.98
C VAL A 397 17.31 25.34 7.91
N ASP A 398 17.80 24.13 8.19
CA ASP A 398 17.92 23.01 7.24
C ASP A 398 16.67 22.76 6.39
N ILE A 399 16.72 23.22 5.13
CA ILE A 399 15.74 22.91 4.09
C ILE A 399 16.07 21.51 3.56
N GLY A 400 15.09 20.60 3.55
CA GLY A 400 15.26 19.25 3.03
C GLY A 400 15.79 19.26 1.59
N THR A 401 16.83 18.47 1.32
CA THR A 401 17.61 18.54 0.08
C THR A 401 16.83 18.03 -1.15
N ALA A 402 15.99 18.91 -1.71
CA ALA A 402 15.19 18.68 -2.91
C ALA A 402 15.26 19.87 -3.90
N ILE A 403 16.43 20.53 -3.99
CA ILE A 403 16.66 21.61 -4.97
C ILE A 403 16.74 21.02 -6.38
N LEU A 404 15.60 20.98 -7.07
CA LEU A 404 15.50 20.62 -8.50
C LEU A 404 16.20 21.67 -9.38
N ARG A 405 17.53 21.57 -9.52
CA ARG A 405 18.28 22.37 -10.48
C ARG A 405 17.98 21.88 -11.91
N PRO A 406 17.71 22.76 -12.88
CA PRO A 406 17.53 22.37 -14.28
C PRO A 406 18.87 21.88 -14.87
N ILE A 407 18.87 20.70 -15.48
CA ILE A 407 20.04 20.15 -16.17
C ILE A 407 20.19 20.84 -17.53
N LEU A 408 21.04 21.86 -17.59
CA LEU A 408 21.31 22.65 -18.80
C LEU A 408 22.48 22.05 -19.61
N SER A 409 22.31 20.84 -20.15
CA SER A 409 23.23 20.30 -21.17
C SER A 409 22.60 19.22 -22.04
N ARG A 410 22.85 19.32 -23.36
CA ARG A 410 22.38 18.40 -24.42
C ARG A 410 23.05 17.00 -24.37
N GLY A 411 24.00 16.79 -23.47
CA GLY A 411 24.87 15.60 -23.44
C GLY A 411 24.32 14.36 -22.72
N ASP A 412 23.50 14.53 -21.66
CA ASP A 412 23.02 13.41 -20.82
C ASP A 412 21.69 12.79 -21.29
N VAL A 413 21.00 13.44 -22.24
CA VAL A 413 19.60 13.17 -22.63
C VAL A 413 19.40 11.81 -23.34
N LEU A 414 20.48 11.13 -23.72
CA LEU A 414 20.46 9.92 -24.57
C LEU A 414 20.92 8.65 -23.87
N SER A 415 20.69 8.52 -22.56
CA SER A 415 20.94 7.26 -21.85
C SER A 415 19.77 6.86 -20.94
N PRO A 416 19.33 5.57 -20.92
CA PRO A 416 18.24 5.12 -20.06
C PRO A 416 18.47 5.47 -18.59
N VAL A 417 17.40 5.65 -17.81
CA VAL A 417 17.50 5.86 -16.35
C VAL A 417 18.14 4.64 -15.68
N ASP A 418 17.87 3.42 -16.14
CA ASP A 418 18.61 2.23 -15.73
C ASP A 418 20.11 2.41 -15.96
N SER A 419 20.53 3.02 -17.09
CA SER A 419 21.94 3.29 -17.35
C SER A 419 22.51 4.48 -16.58
N THR A 420 21.70 5.35 -15.97
CA THR A 420 22.20 6.38 -15.05
C THR A 420 22.24 5.86 -13.62
N GLN A 421 21.38 4.90 -13.25
CA GLN A 421 21.49 4.13 -12.01
C GLN A 421 22.63 3.12 -12.08
N ASP A 422 22.80 2.38 -13.19
CA ASP A 422 23.93 1.48 -13.44
C ASP A 422 25.24 2.27 -13.55
N LYS A 423 25.27 3.45 -14.19
CA LYS A 423 26.46 4.33 -14.11
C LYS A 423 26.65 4.94 -12.74
N ALA A 424 25.60 5.19 -11.96
CA ALA A 424 25.75 5.66 -10.58
C ALA A 424 26.26 4.53 -9.68
N LEU A 425 25.84 3.28 -9.91
CA LEU A 425 26.32 2.09 -9.22
C LEU A 425 27.75 1.74 -9.69
N GLU A 426 28.05 1.78 -10.99
CA GLU A 426 29.40 1.62 -11.53
C GLU A 426 30.32 2.75 -11.05
N ASN A 427 29.87 4.00 -11.01
CA ASN A 427 30.63 5.11 -10.41
C ASN A 427 30.78 4.93 -8.90
N LEU A 428 29.77 4.49 -8.17
CA LEU A 428 29.85 4.21 -6.73
C LEU A 428 30.71 2.96 -6.45
N GLU A 429 30.79 1.98 -7.35
CA GLU A 429 31.71 0.83 -7.29
C GLU A 429 33.13 1.23 -7.73
N LEU A 430 33.29 2.16 -8.66
CA LEU A 430 34.57 2.76 -9.02
C LEU A 430 35.07 3.66 -7.89
N GLU A 431 34.20 4.41 -7.22
CA GLU A 431 34.50 5.20 -6.02
C GLU A 431 34.73 4.31 -4.80
N LEU A 432 33.97 3.23 -4.61
CA LEU A 432 34.17 2.26 -3.53
C LEU A 432 35.41 1.39 -3.76
N THR A 433 35.75 1.04 -5.00
CA THR A 433 37.02 0.38 -5.31
C THR A 433 38.17 1.37 -5.31
N ALA A 434 37.99 2.65 -5.64
CA ALA A 434 38.97 3.71 -5.46
C ALA A 434 39.19 4.00 -3.96
N ALA A 435 38.14 4.04 -3.15
CA ALA A 435 38.20 4.19 -1.70
C ALA A 435 38.85 2.96 -1.04
N LYS A 436 38.51 1.73 -1.47
CA LYS A 436 39.21 0.51 -1.02
C LYS A 436 40.67 0.48 -1.49
N LYS A 437 40.98 0.95 -2.72
CA LYS A 437 42.37 1.12 -3.19
C LYS A 437 43.11 2.17 -2.36
N ASN A 438 42.52 3.33 -2.11
CA ASN A 438 43.08 4.44 -1.33
C ASN A 438 43.24 4.08 0.15
N ALA A 439 42.29 3.36 0.75
CA ALA A 439 42.41 2.80 2.09
C ALA A 439 43.51 1.71 2.14
N SER A 440 43.63 0.87 1.10
CA SER A 440 44.74 -0.09 1.01
C SER A 440 46.09 0.59 0.77
N ALA A 441 46.13 1.71 0.05
CA ALA A 441 47.31 2.50 -0.22
C ALA A 441 47.75 3.29 1.01
N SER A 442 46.81 3.95 1.71
CA SER A 442 47.02 4.58 3.01
C SER A 442 47.45 3.55 4.07
N LYS A 443 46.80 2.37 4.14
CA LYS A 443 47.24 1.28 5.04
C LYS A 443 48.63 0.76 4.67
N ARG A 444 48.97 0.63 3.39
CA ARG A 444 50.34 0.31 2.94
C ARG A 444 51.32 1.41 3.32
N GLN A 445 50.97 2.68 3.12
CA GLN A 445 51.76 3.85 3.46
C GLN A 445 51.97 3.98 4.97
N ALA A 446 50.97 3.65 5.80
CA ALA A 446 51.06 3.54 7.25
C ALA A 446 51.99 2.39 7.67
N THR A 447 51.90 1.21 7.02
CA THR A 447 52.87 0.12 7.29
C THR A 447 54.29 0.44 6.79
N ALA A 448 54.43 1.29 5.76
CA ALA A 448 55.72 1.71 5.23
C ALA A 448 56.34 2.83 6.08
N SER A 449 55.56 3.82 6.51
CA SER A 449 55.98 4.88 7.42
C SER A 449 56.33 4.29 8.78
N ARG A 450 55.51 3.38 9.31
CA ARG A 450 55.81 2.60 10.53
C ARG A 450 57.11 1.82 10.39
N LYS A 451 57.31 1.05 9.30
CA LYS A 451 58.58 0.35 9.07
C LYS A 451 59.77 1.29 8.94
N SER A 452 59.60 2.46 8.32
CA SER A 452 60.66 3.47 8.22
C SER A 452 60.97 4.14 9.57
N ALA A 453 59.96 4.27 10.45
CA ALA A 453 60.14 4.74 11.83
C ALA A 453 60.80 3.66 12.69
N GLU A 454 60.45 2.38 12.52
CA GLU A 454 61.11 1.23 13.15
C GLU A 454 62.60 1.19 12.74
N THR A 455 62.94 1.33 11.45
CA THR A 455 64.35 1.42 11.02
C THR A 455 65.06 2.69 11.50
N ALA A 456 64.38 3.84 11.57
CA ALA A 456 64.97 5.06 12.11
C ALA A 456 65.23 4.99 13.62
N VAL A 457 64.41 4.23 14.37
CA VAL A 457 64.65 3.92 15.78
C VAL A 457 65.85 2.98 15.93
N ASP A 458 66.00 1.97 15.08
CA ASP A 458 67.20 1.11 15.06
C ASP A 458 68.46 1.88 14.66
N GLU A 459 68.40 2.81 13.70
CA GLU A 459 69.50 3.72 13.34
C GLU A 459 69.87 4.65 14.51
N LEU A 460 68.89 5.22 15.22
CA LEU A 460 69.13 5.97 16.46
C LEU A 460 69.72 5.10 17.57
N ARG A 461 69.34 3.82 17.65
CA ARG A 461 69.90 2.87 18.63
C ARG A 461 71.38 2.61 18.32
N LEU A 462 71.71 2.32 17.06
CA LEU A 462 73.08 2.13 16.57
C LEU A 462 73.92 3.41 16.69
N ALA A 463 73.34 4.59 16.50
CA ALA A 463 74.00 5.87 16.73
C ALA A 463 74.30 6.10 18.22
N ASN A 464 73.36 5.78 19.12
CA ASN A 464 73.56 5.88 20.57
C ASN A 464 74.56 4.82 21.10
N GLU A 465 74.57 3.61 20.55
CA GLU A 465 75.61 2.60 20.82
C GLU A 465 76.99 3.15 20.43
N ARG A 466 77.16 3.68 19.21
CA ARG A 466 78.41 4.34 18.78
C ARG A 466 78.80 5.54 19.66
N ILE A 467 77.84 6.34 20.12
CA ILE A 467 78.11 7.46 21.05
C ILE A 467 78.57 6.94 22.41
N ASN A 468 78.06 5.81 22.88
CA ASN A 468 78.51 5.19 24.13
C ASN A 468 79.88 4.51 23.97
N ASP A 469 80.18 3.89 22.83
CA ASP A 469 81.53 3.39 22.50
C ASP A 469 82.55 4.55 22.48
N LEU A 470 82.19 5.67 21.84
CA LEU A 470 83.02 6.88 21.84
C LEU A 470 83.18 7.47 23.26
N ARG A 471 82.14 7.42 24.11
CA ARG A 471 82.24 7.83 25.51
C ARG A 471 83.18 6.94 26.31
N THR A 472 83.07 5.60 26.20
CA THR A 472 83.97 4.69 26.93
C THR A 472 85.43 4.80 26.46
N SER A 473 85.66 5.04 25.18
CA SER A 473 86.98 5.37 24.61
C SER A 473 87.51 6.72 25.11
N VAL A 474 86.65 7.74 25.22
CA VAL A 474 87.00 9.03 25.85
C VAL A 474 87.28 8.86 27.33
N GLU A 475 86.58 7.97 28.05
CA GLU A 475 86.86 7.66 29.46
C GLU A 475 88.17 6.88 29.65
N SER A 476 88.53 5.95 28.75
CA SER A 476 89.82 5.26 28.82
C SER A 476 90.96 6.22 28.54
N LEU A 477 90.83 7.10 27.54
CA LEU A 477 91.81 8.16 27.27
C LEU A 477 91.92 9.17 28.43
N HIS A 478 90.82 9.49 29.13
CA HIS A 478 90.91 10.31 30.35
C HIS A 478 91.63 9.59 31.49
N LYS A 479 91.42 8.27 31.68
CA LYS A 479 92.15 7.46 32.65
C LYS A 479 93.64 7.42 32.30
N GLU A 480 94.01 7.15 31.05
CA GLU A 480 95.40 7.22 30.57
C GLU A 480 96.01 8.61 30.79
N ILE A 481 95.27 9.69 30.54
CA ILE A 481 95.71 11.07 30.78
C ILE A 481 95.93 11.33 32.29
N ASP A 482 95.05 10.83 33.17
CA ASP A 482 95.21 11.00 34.62
C ASP A 482 96.31 10.12 35.20
N ASP A 483 96.47 8.88 34.71
CA ASP A 483 97.62 8.03 35.02
C ASP A 483 98.93 8.72 34.60
N ASN A 484 99.00 9.27 33.39
CA ASN A 484 100.14 10.07 32.93
C ASN A 484 100.37 11.32 33.80
N LYS A 485 99.32 12.00 34.29
CA LYS A 485 99.48 13.10 35.28
C LYS A 485 100.02 12.59 36.63
N THR A 486 99.65 11.40 37.08
CA THR A 486 100.21 10.84 38.33
C THR A 486 101.66 10.41 38.15
N ALA A 487 102.02 9.80 37.01
CA ALA A 487 103.39 9.49 36.64
C ALA A 487 104.25 10.77 36.54
N PHE A 488 103.73 11.83 35.89
CA PHE A 488 104.38 13.14 35.85
C PHE A 488 104.59 13.72 37.26
N ARG A 489 103.59 13.66 38.14
CA ARG A 489 103.72 14.10 39.55
C ARG A 489 104.76 13.27 40.32
N GLN A 490 104.86 11.97 40.08
CA GLN A 490 105.89 11.12 40.69
C GLN A 490 107.29 11.49 40.17
N LEU A 491 107.41 11.78 38.87
CA LEU A 491 108.66 12.27 38.27
C LEU A 491 109.07 13.63 38.86
N THR A 492 108.16 14.61 38.97
CA THR A 492 108.47 15.90 39.60
C THR A 492 108.81 15.76 41.09
N ILE A 493 108.19 14.83 41.82
CA ILE A 493 108.60 14.52 43.20
C ILE A 493 110.02 13.92 43.23
N SER A 494 110.38 13.05 42.28
CA SER A 494 111.75 12.52 42.19
C SER A 494 112.77 13.59 41.79
N GLU A 495 112.35 14.58 41.00
CA GLU A 495 113.15 15.75 40.62
C GLU A 495 113.33 16.71 41.81
N ASP A 496 112.28 17.03 42.56
CA ASP A 496 112.36 17.77 43.83
C ASP A 496 113.25 17.06 44.85
N ASP A 497 113.19 15.73 44.92
CA ASP A 497 114.03 14.94 45.81
C ASP A 497 115.50 14.95 45.35
N ALA A 498 115.77 14.95 44.03
CA ALA A 498 117.09 15.17 43.44
C ALA A 498 117.60 16.60 43.66
N ASN A 499 116.76 17.62 43.51
CA ASN A 499 117.05 19.01 43.81
C ASN A 499 117.32 19.21 45.32
N SER A 500 116.64 18.47 46.20
CA SER A 500 116.94 18.44 47.63
C SER A 500 118.33 17.85 47.90
N ARG A 501 118.75 16.83 47.14
CA ARG A 501 120.10 16.24 47.21
C ARG A 501 121.15 17.22 46.66
N ALA A 502 120.89 17.87 45.54
CA ALA A 502 121.74 18.93 45.00
C ALA A 502 121.90 20.11 45.98
N ALA A 503 120.83 20.56 46.64
CA ALA A 503 120.88 21.61 47.66
C ALA A 503 121.58 21.16 48.97
N LYS A 504 121.59 19.86 49.29
CA LYS A 504 122.42 19.29 50.38
C LYS A 504 123.89 19.21 49.97
N LEU A 505 124.18 18.95 48.69
CA LEU A 505 125.54 18.96 48.13
C LEU A 505 126.11 20.38 48.02
N SER A 506 125.35 21.37 47.55
CA SER A 506 125.83 22.77 47.47
C SER A 506 126.14 23.34 48.86
N LYS A 507 125.32 23.04 49.87
CA LYS A 507 125.62 23.37 51.29
C LYS A 507 126.85 22.66 51.85
N ARG A 508 127.29 21.56 51.23
CA ARG A 508 128.54 20.85 51.58
C ARG A 508 129.74 21.37 50.78
N ILE A 509 129.52 21.82 49.55
CA ILE A 509 130.51 22.53 48.73
C ILE A 509 130.86 23.86 49.38
N THR A 510 129.89 24.69 49.76
CA THR A 510 130.16 25.99 50.43
C THR A 510 130.85 25.85 51.79
N PHE A 511 130.62 24.73 52.50
CA PHE A 511 131.40 24.39 53.70
C PHE A 511 132.86 24.03 53.38
N LEU A 512 133.11 23.31 52.28
CA LEU A 512 134.47 23.01 51.81
C LEU A 512 135.18 24.27 51.27
N GLU A 513 134.46 25.16 50.58
CA GLU A 513 134.96 26.47 50.14
C GLU A 513 135.43 27.34 51.32
N HIS A 514 134.72 27.32 52.47
CA HIS A 514 135.17 27.99 53.69
C HIS A 514 136.51 27.43 54.19
N GLN A 515 136.65 26.10 54.25
CA GLN A 515 137.89 25.45 54.67
C GLN A 515 139.06 25.71 53.69
N LEU A 516 138.76 25.81 52.40
CA LEU A 516 139.73 26.16 51.35
C LEU A 516 140.13 27.64 51.45
N SER A 517 139.20 28.53 51.80
CA SER A 517 139.44 29.95 52.08
C SER A 517 140.33 30.17 53.30
N GLU A 518 140.08 29.47 54.41
CA GLU A 518 140.96 29.51 55.60
C GLU A 518 142.38 29.03 55.26
N ARG A 519 142.52 27.92 54.53
CA ARG A 519 143.82 27.43 54.02
C ARG A 519 144.51 28.41 53.07
N ALA A 520 143.76 29.08 52.21
CA ALA A 520 144.30 30.10 51.30
C ALA A 520 144.79 31.34 52.06
N ALA A 521 144.09 31.75 53.13
CA ALA A 521 144.50 32.86 53.99
C ALA A 521 145.78 32.55 54.80
N GLU A 522 145.98 31.30 55.21
CA GLU A 522 147.24 30.83 55.80
C GLU A 522 148.40 30.90 54.79
N LEU A 523 148.18 30.45 53.55
CA LEU A 523 149.18 30.48 52.47
C LEU A 523 149.54 31.90 52.01
N ALA A 524 148.57 32.82 51.98
CA ALA A 524 148.74 34.23 51.59
C ALA A 524 149.70 35.02 52.50
N LYS A 525 150.08 34.46 53.66
CA LYS A 525 150.96 35.10 54.65
C LYS A 525 152.46 34.75 54.48
N ALA A 526 152.81 33.80 53.61
CA ALA A 526 154.07 33.07 53.72
C ALA A 526 155.17 33.42 52.71
N ILE A 527 154.86 33.83 51.47
CA ILE A 527 155.86 33.86 50.38
C ILE A 527 155.91 35.20 49.66
N GLY A 528 156.97 35.96 49.94
CA GLY A 528 157.67 36.73 48.93
C GLY A 528 158.83 35.92 48.33
N ASP A 529 159.35 36.38 47.19
CA ASP A 529 160.58 35.98 46.50
C ASP A 529 160.68 34.62 45.74
N SER A 530 160.96 34.78 44.44
CA SER A 530 161.63 33.86 43.50
C SER A 530 160.98 32.52 43.07
N GLU A 531 160.27 31.78 43.93
CA GLU A 531 159.66 30.49 43.52
C GLU A 531 158.40 30.61 42.64
N THR A 532 157.94 31.83 42.36
CA THR A 532 156.62 32.07 41.76
C THR A 532 156.51 31.71 40.28
N SER A 533 157.62 31.64 39.53
CA SER A 533 157.57 31.43 38.07
C SER A 533 157.42 29.97 37.61
N THR A 534 157.73 28.99 38.47
CA THR A 534 157.48 27.56 38.19
C THR A 534 156.04 27.19 38.52
N LYS A 535 155.56 27.62 39.69
CA LYS A 535 154.16 27.42 40.13
C LYS A 535 153.19 28.02 39.11
N LEU A 536 153.43 29.24 38.63
CA LEU A 536 152.62 29.85 37.54
C LEU A 536 152.59 29.05 36.22
N ARG A 537 153.51 28.11 35.96
CA ARG A 537 153.42 27.20 34.80
C ARG A 537 152.59 25.96 35.10
N GLU A 538 152.76 25.36 36.27
CA GLU A 538 151.93 24.23 36.73
C GLU A 538 150.47 24.69 36.91
N ASP A 539 150.26 25.89 37.43
CA ASP A 539 148.97 26.58 37.50
C ASP A 539 148.40 26.80 36.09
N LEU A 540 149.17 27.32 35.12
CA LEU A 540 148.73 27.50 33.73
C LEU A 540 148.38 26.18 33.03
N GLU A 541 149.16 25.12 33.23
CA GLU A 541 148.84 23.79 32.69
C GLU A 541 147.57 23.24 33.35
N SER A 542 147.41 23.37 34.67
CA SER A 542 146.20 22.96 35.38
C SER A 542 144.96 23.75 34.96
N LEU A 543 145.10 25.07 34.74
CA LEU A 543 144.05 25.94 34.22
C LEU A 543 143.74 25.63 32.76
N SER A 544 144.71 25.23 31.95
CA SER A 544 144.46 24.75 30.57
C SER A 544 143.68 23.43 30.56
N LEU A 545 143.96 22.52 31.51
CA LEU A 545 143.22 21.27 31.68
C LEU A 545 141.81 21.52 32.22
N GLN A 546 141.64 22.49 33.12
CA GLN A 546 140.32 22.95 33.58
C GLN A 546 139.55 23.66 32.46
N GLU A 547 140.20 24.47 31.62
CA GLU A 547 139.57 25.05 30.42
C GLU A 547 139.13 23.98 29.42
N VAL A 548 139.92 22.92 29.21
CA VAL A 548 139.53 21.80 28.35
C VAL A 548 138.39 20.99 28.98
N GLY A 549 138.42 20.76 30.30
CA GLY A 549 137.33 20.12 31.05
C GLY A 549 136.03 20.92 30.96
N LEU A 550 136.07 22.22 31.25
CA LEU A 550 134.92 23.12 31.17
C LEU A 550 134.43 23.31 29.73
N LYS A 551 135.30 23.24 28.70
CA LYS A 551 134.88 23.21 27.30
C LYS A 551 134.17 21.90 26.96
N ALA A 552 134.69 20.75 27.39
CA ALA A 552 134.02 19.46 27.19
C ALA A 552 132.68 19.35 27.95
N GLU A 553 132.60 19.91 29.17
CA GLU A 553 131.34 20.00 29.93
C GLU A 553 130.35 20.98 29.27
N LEU A 554 130.81 22.13 28.79
CA LEU A 554 129.97 23.11 28.07
C LEU A 554 129.53 22.60 26.69
N GLU A 555 130.35 21.80 26.00
CA GLU A 555 129.97 21.10 24.77
C GLU A 555 128.92 20.00 25.08
N ALA A 556 129.13 19.19 26.13
CA ALA A 556 128.15 18.19 26.56
C ALA A 556 126.83 18.81 27.02
N ASP A 557 126.85 19.96 27.70
CA ASP A 557 125.65 20.70 28.09
C ASP A 557 125.02 21.45 26.91
N ALA A 558 125.79 21.90 25.92
CA ALA A 558 125.25 22.40 24.66
C ALA A 558 124.56 21.29 23.86
N GLU A 559 125.12 20.08 23.81
CA GLU A 559 124.47 18.89 23.24
C GLU A 559 123.19 18.54 24.01
N ARG A 560 123.23 18.48 25.35
CA ARG A 560 122.04 18.25 26.20
C ARG A 560 120.96 19.30 25.95
N LEU A 561 121.31 20.59 25.91
CA LEU A 561 120.37 21.66 25.59
C LEU A 561 119.83 21.57 24.16
N SER A 562 120.63 21.10 23.19
CA SER A 562 120.14 20.82 21.83
C SER A 562 119.15 19.66 21.80
N ASN A 563 119.38 18.61 22.60
CA ASN A 563 118.51 17.45 22.72
C ASN A 563 117.21 17.79 23.45
N VAL A 564 117.27 18.56 24.54
CA VAL A 564 116.08 19.09 25.25
C VAL A 564 115.27 20.00 24.33
N ARG A 565 115.90 20.87 23.53
CA ARG A 565 115.19 21.68 22.51
C ARG A 565 114.52 20.81 21.45
N GLN A 566 115.20 19.78 20.94
CA GLN A 566 114.59 18.82 19.99
C GLN A 566 113.44 18.03 20.61
N GLN A 567 113.51 17.70 21.89
CA GLN A 567 112.43 17.05 22.63
C GLN A 567 111.25 18.00 22.84
N MET A 568 111.48 19.25 23.24
CA MET A 568 110.43 20.28 23.33
C MET A 568 109.77 20.55 21.98
N ASP A 569 110.55 20.66 20.90
CA ASP A 569 110.06 20.76 19.52
C ASP A 569 109.18 19.57 19.13
N ALA A 570 109.57 18.35 19.52
CA ALA A 570 108.79 17.14 19.30
C ALA A 570 107.51 17.12 20.17
N ASP A 571 107.58 17.61 21.40
CA ASP A 571 106.44 17.69 22.31
C ASP A 571 105.43 18.76 21.92
N GLU A 572 105.86 19.92 21.43
CA GLU A 572 104.96 20.88 20.81
C GLU A 572 104.28 20.30 19.56
N ARG A 573 105.00 19.53 18.73
CA ARG A 573 104.39 18.82 17.58
C ARG A 573 103.40 17.75 18.05
N ARG A 574 103.71 16.98 19.11
CA ARG A 574 102.79 16.01 19.72
C ARG A 574 101.55 16.69 20.31
N GLN A 575 101.70 17.81 21.01
CA GLN A 575 100.59 18.58 21.59
C GLN A 575 99.70 19.19 20.50
N ARG A 576 100.29 19.72 19.41
CA ARG A 576 99.53 20.23 18.26
C ARG A 576 98.71 19.10 17.61
N LEU A 577 99.34 17.96 17.30
CA LEU A 577 98.66 16.78 16.75
C LEU A 577 97.55 16.26 17.67
N LEU A 578 97.78 16.20 18.99
CA LEU A 578 96.75 15.83 19.97
C LEU A 578 95.61 16.87 20.02
N SER A 579 95.91 18.16 19.90
CA SER A 579 94.89 19.22 19.86
C SER A 579 94.06 19.18 18.57
N GLU A 580 94.68 18.84 17.43
CA GLU A 580 94.02 18.61 16.15
C GLU A 580 93.15 17.35 16.19
N GLN A 581 93.63 16.26 16.80
CA GLN A 581 92.85 15.03 17.00
C GLN A 581 91.66 15.26 17.94
N VAL A 582 91.85 15.96 19.07
CA VAL A 582 90.77 16.34 19.99
C VAL A 582 89.79 17.32 19.33
N GLY A 583 90.27 18.23 18.47
CA GLY A 583 89.43 19.08 17.63
C GLY A 583 88.56 18.24 16.68
N ALA A 584 89.18 17.40 15.86
CA ALA A 584 88.49 16.51 14.92
C ALA A 584 87.51 15.53 15.62
N LEU A 585 87.82 15.05 16.83
CA LEU A 585 86.91 14.24 17.63
C LEU A 585 85.72 15.06 18.18
N ARG A 586 85.95 16.31 18.61
CA ARG A 586 84.87 17.21 19.04
C ARG A 586 83.97 17.62 17.87
N ASP A 587 84.53 17.85 16.69
CA ASP A 587 83.74 18.22 15.51
C ASP A 587 82.99 17.01 14.94
N ARG A 588 83.57 15.80 14.97
CA ARG A 588 82.81 14.55 14.73
C ARG A 588 81.70 14.34 15.76
N HIS A 589 81.94 14.66 17.03
CA HIS A 589 80.90 14.55 18.06
C HIS A 589 79.77 15.57 17.86
N ARG A 590 80.09 16.80 17.45
CA ARG A 590 79.11 17.81 17.03
C ARG A 590 78.31 17.36 15.81
N GLN A 591 78.97 16.80 14.79
CA GLN A 591 78.32 16.25 13.60
C GLN A 591 77.36 15.12 13.97
N ALA A 592 77.81 14.13 14.74
CA ALA A 592 76.96 13.06 15.25
C ALA A 592 75.80 13.58 16.12
N GLN A 593 76.02 14.64 16.92
CA GLN A 593 74.95 15.29 17.69
C GLN A 593 73.91 15.96 16.78
N SER A 594 74.32 16.71 15.77
CA SER A 594 73.38 17.29 14.78
C SER A 594 72.64 16.20 13.98
N GLU A 595 73.32 15.13 13.60
CA GLU A 595 72.70 13.98 12.92
C GLU A 595 71.65 13.31 13.84
N THR A 596 71.95 13.10 15.12
CA THR A 596 70.94 12.58 16.07
C THR A 596 69.77 13.55 16.27
N GLN A 597 70.01 14.87 16.33
CA GLN A 597 68.95 15.86 16.47
C GLN A 597 68.06 15.95 15.22
N GLU A 598 68.63 15.88 14.02
CA GLU A 598 67.84 15.80 12.79
C GLU A 598 67.00 14.52 12.71
N VAL A 599 67.53 13.37 13.14
CA VAL A 599 66.77 12.11 13.16
C VAL A 599 65.73 12.10 14.30
N GLU A 600 65.98 12.72 15.45
CA GLU A 600 64.98 12.93 16.51
C GLU A 600 63.84 13.85 16.05
N ILE A 601 64.14 14.94 15.32
CA ILE A 601 63.12 15.82 14.72
C ILE A 601 62.28 15.02 13.72
N ARG A 602 62.90 14.32 12.76
CA ARG A 602 62.20 13.46 11.80
C ARG A 602 61.38 12.36 12.48
N LEU A 603 61.88 11.77 13.57
CA LEU A 603 61.14 10.77 14.34
C LEU A 603 59.88 11.37 15.00
N ASN A 604 59.98 12.59 15.52
CA ASN A 604 58.85 13.28 16.12
C ASN A 604 57.83 13.75 15.07
N GLU A 605 58.28 14.22 13.90
CA GLU A 605 57.43 14.48 12.74
C GLU A 605 56.68 13.21 12.32
N ARG A 606 57.37 12.08 12.09
CA ARG A 606 56.74 10.78 11.77
C ARG A 606 55.81 10.27 12.86
N ARG A 607 56.08 10.55 14.14
CA ARG A 607 55.15 10.25 15.24
C ARG A 607 53.88 11.09 15.15
N THR A 608 53.98 12.39 14.86
CA THR A 608 52.79 13.24 14.68
C THR A 608 51.97 12.81 13.45
N GLU A 609 52.62 12.48 12.33
CA GLU A 609 51.95 11.88 11.17
C GLU A 609 51.24 10.57 11.52
N LEU A 610 51.89 9.67 12.26
CA LEU A 610 51.27 8.41 12.71
C LEU A 610 50.05 8.68 13.59
N THR A 611 50.12 9.60 14.56
CA THR A 611 48.94 9.92 15.40
C THR A 611 47.79 10.57 14.60
N ALA A 612 48.11 11.33 13.55
CA ALA A 612 47.09 11.90 12.66
C ALA A 612 46.43 10.80 11.81
N VAL A 613 47.21 9.90 11.22
CA VAL A 613 46.71 8.74 10.45
C VAL A 613 45.93 7.78 11.36
N GLU A 614 46.36 7.56 12.60
CA GLU A 614 45.61 6.75 13.57
C GLU A 614 44.26 7.39 13.89
N ALA A 615 44.20 8.71 14.09
CA ALA A 615 42.93 9.44 14.26
C ALA A 615 42.03 9.35 13.02
N GLU A 616 42.57 9.48 11.80
CA GLU A 616 41.83 9.27 10.55
C GLU A 616 41.31 7.84 10.39
N THR A 617 42.08 6.82 10.81
CA THR A 617 41.59 5.43 10.81
C THR A 617 40.49 5.21 11.85
N HIS A 618 40.51 5.93 12.98
CA HIS A 618 39.44 5.88 13.97
C HIS A 618 38.15 6.58 13.50
N THR A 619 38.25 7.73 12.82
CA THR A 619 37.06 8.40 12.27
C THR A 619 36.47 7.61 11.11
N THR A 620 37.28 7.12 10.17
CA THR A 620 36.80 6.28 9.07
C THR A 620 36.18 4.97 9.57
N ARG A 621 36.76 4.32 10.58
CA ARG A 621 36.14 3.14 11.21
C ARG A 621 34.77 3.47 11.81
N ARG A 622 34.67 4.56 12.60
CA ARG A 622 33.37 4.99 13.16
C ARG A 622 32.35 5.28 12.07
N MET A 623 32.76 5.89 10.95
CA MET A 623 31.86 6.12 9.82
C MET A 623 31.39 4.79 9.19
N MET A 624 32.25 3.76 9.12
CA MET A 624 31.84 2.41 8.69
C MET A 624 30.85 1.77 9.68
N ASP A 625 31.13 1.82 10.98
CA ASP A 625 30.22 1.30 12.02
C ASP A 625 28.84 2.04 11.97
N ASP A 626 28.85 3.36 11.73
CA ASP A 626 27.67 4.20 11.48
C ASP A 626 26.99 3.91 10.11
N HIS A 627 27.67 3.29 9.15
CA HIS A 627 27.07 2.85 7.87
C HIS A 627 26.46 1.44 8.01
N ASP A 628 27.13 0.50 8.67
CA ASP A 628 26.62 -0.86 8.89
C ASP A 628 25.37 -0.85 9.79
N THR A 629 25.30 0.06 10.77
CA THR A 629 24.09 0.31 11.57
C THR A 629 22.95 0.98 10.79
N ARG A 630 23.25 1.74 9.72
CA ARG A 630 22.23 2.28 8.80
C ARG A 630 21.75 1.21 7.81
N ALA A 631 22.65 0.34 7.35
CA ALA A 631 22.35 -0.77 6.45
C ALA A 631 21.44 -1.79 7.15
N THR A 632 21.80 -2.25 8.34
CA THR A 632 20.96 -3.16 9.14
C THR A 632 19.60 -2.55 9.51
N GLN A 633 19.52 -1.24 9.77
CA GLN A 633 18.23 -0.55 9.92
C GLN A 633 17.41 -0.49 8.62
N ALA A 634 18.05 -0.38 7.45
CA ALA A 634 17.37 -0.41 6.16
C ALA A 634 16.87 -1.83 5.83
N GLU A 635 17.65 -2.87 6.14
CA GLU A 635 17.26 -4.28 6.03
C GLU A 635 16.06 -4.61 6.93
N VAL A 636 16.04 -4.15 8.18
CA VAL A 636 14.89 -4.33 9.08
C VAL A 636 13.65 -3.61 8.56
N ARG A 637 13.77 -2.40 8.00
CA ARG A 637 12.65 -1.70 7.35
C ARG A 637 12.16 -2.42 6.09
N ALA A 638 13.07 -2.97 5.29
CA ALA A 638 12.73 -3.74 4.10
C ALA A 638 12.04 -5.07 4.47
N ALA A 639 12.50 -5.76 5.51
CA ALA A 639 11.87 -6.97 6.03
C ALA A 639 10.47 -6.68 6.60
N HIS A 640 10.29 -5.55 7.30
CA HIS A 640 8.98 -5.10 7.78
C HIS A 640 8.02 -4.79 6.62
N ALA A 641 8.47 -4.04 5.60
CA ALA A 641 7.66 -3.78 4.39
C ALA A 641 7.35 -5.07 3.61
N GLN A 642 8.24 -6.07 3.63
CA GLN A 642 7.96 -7.40 3.08
C GLN A 642 7.00 -8.24 3.93
N ALA A 643 6.83 -7.93 5.22
CA ALA A 643 5.78 -8.53 6.06
C ALA A 643 4.43 -7.86 5.77
N GLU A 644 4.37 -6.52 5.76
CA GLU A 644 3.19 -5.74 5.36
C GLU A 644 2.70 -6.15 3.96
N LEU A 645 3.60 -6.33 2.98
CA LEU A 645 3.24 -6.80 1.64
C LEU A 645 2.77 -8.27 1.60
N ARG A 646 3.07 -9.11 2.60
CA ARG A 646 2.46 -10.44 2.73
C ARG A 646 1.07 -10.34 3.34
N GLU A 647 0.92 -9.58 4.42
CA GLU A 647 -0.37 -9.33 5.09
C GLU A 647 -1.38 -8.72 4.11
N LEU A 648 -1.02 -7.65 3.41
CA LEU A 648 -1.85 -7.04 2.35
C LEU A 648 -2.17 -8.00 1.18
N MET A 649 -1.30 -8.97 0.89
CA MET A 649 -1.56 -10.00 -0.13
C MET A 649 -2.39 -11.17 0.40
N GLU A 650 -2.48 -11.36 1.71
CA GLU A 650 -3.38 -12.29 2.37
C GLU A 650 -4.77 -11.67 2.58
N GLU A 651 -4.86 -10.40 2.98
CA GLU A 651 -6.08 -9.59 2.94
C GLU A 651 -6.63 -9.52 1.50
N ARG A 652 -5.79 -9.30 0.49
CA ARG A 652 -6.22 -9.37 -0.91
C ARG A 652 -6.75 -10.77 -1.28
N ARG A 653 -6.24 -11.85 -0.68
CA ARG A 653 -6.76 -13.22 -0.90
C ARG A 653 -8.08 -13.46 -0.16
N THR A 654 -8.32 -12.88 1.01
CA THR A 654 -9.64 -12.95 1.67
C THR A 654 -10.66 -12.11 0.90
N LEU A 655 -10.34 -10.87 0.57
CA LEU A 655 -11.20 -9.99 -0.26
C LEU A 655 -11.52 -10.60 -1.63
N LEU A 656 -10.59 -11.30 -2.28
CA LEU A 656 -10.87 -12.02 -3.54
C LEU A 656 -11.75 -13.27 -3.35
N ARG A 657 -11.69 -13.94 -2.18
CA ARG A 657 -12.64 -15.01 -1.83
C ARG A 657 -14.02 -14.44 -1.52
N GLU A 658 -14.10 -13.38 -0.72
CA GLU A 658 -15.33 -12.68 -0.39
C GLU A 658 -16.01 -12.12 -1.64
N LEU A 659 -15.25 -11.56 -2.59
CA LEU A 659 -15.76 -11.14 -3.90
C LEU A 659 -16.22 -12.34 -4.74
N GLY A 660 -15.54 -13.48 -4.66
CA GLY A 660 -15.97 -14.74 -5.27
C GLY A 660 -17.29 -15.26 -4.69
N ASP A 661 -17.43 -15.27 -3.36
CA ASP A 661 -18.65 -15.66 -2.64
C ASP A 661 -19.80 -14.68 -2.91
N LEU A 662 -19.52 -13.38 -2.99
CA LEU A 662 -20.50 -12.37 -3.41
C LEU A 662 -20.89 -12.55 -4.88
N SER A 663 -19.96 -12.94 -5.76
CA SER A 663 -20.28 -13.26 -7.16
C SER A 663 -21.09 -14.55 -7.28
N ALA A 664 -20.84 -15.55 -6.43
CA ALA A 664 -21.63 -16.77 -6.37
C ALA A 664 -23.05 -16.50 -5.85
N ARG A 665 -23.18 -15.71 -4.77
CA ARG A 665 -24.48 -15.22 -4.27
C ARG A 665 -25.21 -14.38 -5.31
N ARG A 666 -24.51 -13.50 -6.04
CA ARG A 666 -25.09 -12.74 -7.16
C ARG A 666 -25.57 -13.67 -8.27
N GLY A 667 -24.77 -14.67 -8.65
CA GLY A 667 -25.17 -15.67 -9.64
C GLY A 667 -26.41 -16.45 -9.22
N GLN A 668 -26.49 -16.86 -7.96
CA GLN A 668 -27.67 -17.52 -7.39
C GLN A 668 -28.89 -16.59 -7.38
N ASN A 669 -28.75 -15.34 -6.91
CA ASN A 669 -29.82 -14.35 -6.95
C ASN A 669 -30.27 -14.05 -8.40
N GLU A 670 -29.36 -14.04 -9.38
CA GLU A 670 -29.69 -13.89 -10.79
C GLU A 670 -30.41 -15.12 -11.36
N SER A 671 -30.10 -16.34 -10.91
CA SER A 671 -30.89 -17.54 -11.26
C SER A 671 -32.27 -17.52 -10.59
N GLU A 672 -32.36 -17.14 -9.32
CA GLU A 672 -33.65 -17.02 -8.61
C GLU A 672 -34.54 -15.95 -9.26
N LEU A 673 -33.97 -14.80 -9.66
CA LEU A 673 -34.67 -13.78 -10.43
C LEU A 673 -35.10 -14.30 -11.82
N ARG A 674 -34.29 -15.13 -12.51
CA ARG A 674 -34.71 -15.76 -13.76
C ARG A 674 -35.86 -16.73 -13.55
N THR A 675 -35.81 -17.60 -12.53
CA THR A 675 -36.93 -18.50 -12.22
C THR A 675 -38.18 -17.75 -11.80
N LEU A 676 -38.05 -16.60 -11.12
CA LEU A 676 -39.19 -15.74 -10.79
C LEU A 676 -39.76 -15.01 -12.02
N ILE A 677 -38.92 -14.63 -12.99
CA ILE A 677 -39.37 -14.07 -14.28
C ILE A 677 -40.04 -15.16 -15.14
N GLU A 678 -39.53 -16.38 -15.13
CA GLU A 678 -40.10 -17.54 -15.83
C GLU A 678 -41.43 -17.96 -15.20
N GLN A 679 -41.52 -18.00 -13.86
CA GLN A 679 -42.78 -18.20 -13.12
C GLN A 679 -43.77 -17.06 -13.37
N ALA A 680 -43.33 -15.80 -13.41
CA ALA A 680 -44.20 -14.67 -13.75
C ALA A 680 -44.67 -14.71 -15.21
N GLY A 681 -43.83 -15.21 -16.13
CA GLY A 681 -44.17 -15.48 -17.51
C GLY A 681 -45.23 -16.58 -17.64
N ALA A 682 -45.00 -17.73 -17.01
CA ALA A 682 -45.94 -18.85 -16.97
C ALA A 682 -47.26 -18.49 -16.26
N LEU A 683 -47.22 -17.65 -15.22
CA LEU A 683 -48.43 -17.08 -14.59
C LEU A 683 -49.14 -16.10 -15.52
N SER A 684 -48.41 -15.31 -16.33
CA SER A 684 -49.03 -14.44 -17.34
C SER A 684 -49.67 -15.24 -18.47
N GLU A 685 -49.01 -16.30 -18.95
CA GLU A 685 -49.53 -17.21 -19.97
C GLU A 685 -50.76 -17.97 -19.45
N ALA A 686 -50.70 -18.50 -18.22
CA ALA A 686 -51.85 -19.11 -17.55
C ALA A 686 -52.97 -18.10 -17.21
N HIS A 687 -52.66 -16.81 -17.03
CA HIS A 687 -53.68 -15.76 -16.90
C HIS A 687 -54.31 -15.39 -18.24
N GLU A 688 -53.55 -15.41 -19.34
CA GLU A 688 -54.10 -15.22 -20.70
C GLU A 688 -54.96 -16.43 -21.10
N GLU A 689 -54.49 -17.66 -20.86
CA GLU A 689 -55.28 -18.89 -21.04
C GLU A 689 -56.54 -18.86 -20.16
N ALA A 690 -56.44 -18.48 -18.88
CA ALA A 690 -57.61 -18.33 -18.00
C ALA A 690 -58.57 -17.20 -18.42
N LEU A 691 -58.10 -16.15 -19.10
CA LEU A 691 -58.97 -15.11 -19.67
C LEU A 691 -59.70 -15.62 -20.92
N ASP A 692 -59.01 -16.35 -21.80
CA ASP A 692 -59.63 -17.04 -22.93
C ASP A 692 -60.65 -18.11 -22.44
N ASP A 693 -60.34 -18.86 -21.38
CA ASP A 693 -61.25 -19.80 -20.73
C ASP A 693 -62.43 -19.10 -20.04
N ILE A 694 -62.23 -17.89 -19.49
CA ILE A 694 -63.32 -17.06 -18.97
C ILE A 694 -64.22 -16.59 -20.11
N GLU A 695 -63.68 -16.18 -21.27
CA GLU A 695 -64.47 -15.85 -22.45
C GLU A 695 -65.19 -17.10 -23.03
N GLU A 696 -64.52 -18.25 -23.14
CA GLU A 696 -65.13 -19.53 -23.51
C GLU A 696 -66.29 -19.84 -22.55
N ALA A 697 -66.07 -19.70 -21.24
CA ALA A 697 -67.07 -19.89 -20.21
C ALA A 697 -68.17 -18.81 -20.23
N GLU A 698 -67.92 -17.58 -20.70
CA GLU A 698 -68.98 -16.57 -20.93
C GLU A 698 -69.78 -16.89 -22.19
N ARG A 699 -69.13 -17.31 -23.28
CA ARG A 699 -69.77 -17.81 -24.50
C ARG A 699 -70.60 -19.08 -24.22
N ILE A 700 -70.15 -19.93 -23.30
CA ILE A 700 -70.89 -21.09 -22.78
C ILE A 700 -72.00 -20.66 -21.81
N ARG A 701 -71.76 -19.73 -20.88
CA ARG A 701 -72.80 -19.20 -19.96
C ARG A 701 -73.93 -18.49 -20.72
N ALA A 702 -73.65 -17.79 -21.81
CA ALA A 702 -74.66 -17.23 -22.70
C ALA A 702 -75.51 -18.33 -23.34
N ARG A 703 -74.87 -19.37 -23.93
CA ARG A 703 -75.58 -20.54 -24.49
C ARG A 703 -76.38 -21.31 -23.44
N LEU A 704 -75.86 -21.44 -22.22
CA LEU A 704 -76.52 -22.11 -21.10
C LEU A 704 -77.69 -21.27 -20.55
N ALA A 705 -77.60 -19.95 -20.53
CA ALA A 705 -78.72 -19.06 -20.19
C ALA A 705 -79.84 -19.12 -21.25
N GLU A 706 -79.50 -19.39 -22.51
CA GLU A 706 -80.45 -19.74 -23.58
C GLU A 706 -80.99 -21.18 -23.47
N GLU A 707 -80.35 -22.07 -22.68
CA GLU A 707 -80.87 -23.39 -22.36
C GLU A 707 -81.78 -23.37 -21.10
N PRO A 708 -83.04 -23.83 -21.19
CA PRO A 708 -83.94 -23.99 -20.03
C PRO A 708 -83.55 -25.14 -19.06
N LEU A 709 -82.26 -25.33 -18.79
CA LEU A 709 -81.70 -26.23 -17.78
C LEU A 709 -80.90 -25.40 -16.76
N ALA A 710 -80.05 -24.46 -17.21
CA ALA A 710 -79.50 -23.45 -16.31
C ALA A 710 -80.59 -22.50 -15.80
N GLN A 711 -81.60 -22.19 -16.62
CA GLN A 711 -82.76 -21.39 -16.20
C GLN A 711 -83.63 -22.08 -15.12
N ALA A 712 -83.48 -23.39 -14.90
CA ALA A 712 -84.06 -24.08 -13.76
C ALA A 712 -83.15 -23.97 -12.51
N LEU A 713 -81.82 -24.07 -12.69
CA LEU A 713 -80.84 -23.94 -11.59
C LEU A 713 -80.72 -22.51 -11.03
N LEU A 714 -80.94 -21.48 -11.85
CA LEU A 714 -81.07 -20.08 -11.39
C LEU A 714 -82.51 -19.71 -10.94
N GLY A 715 -83.45 -20.66 -10.97
CA GLY A 715 -84.88 -20.36 -10.79
C GLY A 715 -85.28 -19.99 -9.35
N GLU A 716 -84.63 -20.59 -8.35
CA GLU A 716 -84.92 -20.35 -6.92
C GLU A 716 -83.61 -20.29 -6.10
N GLU A 717 -83.25 -19.09 -5.63
CA GLU A 717 -81.99 -18.78 -4.92
C GLU A 717 -81.82 -19.50 -3.55
N ALA A 718 -82.82 -20.25 -3.11
CA ALA A 718 -82.95 -20.75 -1.74
C ALA A 718 -81.84 -21.72 -1.32
N SER A 719 -81.41 -22.64 -2.20
CA SER A 719 -80.47 -23.72 -1.84
C SER A 719 -79.05 -23.20 -1.56
N PHE A 720 -78.52 -22.32 -2.42
CA PHE A 720 -77.17 -21.78 -2.27
C PHE A 720 -77.08 -20.67 -1.19
N SER A 721 -78.20 -20.03 -0.83
CA SER A 721 -78.23 -19.01 0.23
C SER A 721 -77.72 -19.51 1.59
N ALA A 722 -77.82 -20.82 1.86
CA ALA A 722 -77.36 -21.46 3.07
C ALA A 722 -75.82 -21.48 3.26
N LEU A 723 -75.04 -21.27 2.18
CA LEU A 723 -73.57 -21.21 2.27
C LEU A 723 -73.03 -19.86 2.74
N GLY A 724 -73.81 -18.77 2.65
CA GLY A 724 -73.37 -17.44 3.07
C GLY A 724 -72.86 -17.39 4.53
N PRO A 725 -73.67 -17.82 5.53
CA PRO A 725 -73.25 -17.85 6.94
C PRO A 725 -72.12 -18.83 7.29
N VAL A 726 -71.67 -19.66 6.33
CA VAL A 726 -70.46 -20.50 6.44
C VAL A 726 -69.26 -19.69 5.93
N LEU A 727 -69.39 -19.03 4.78
CA LEU A 727 -68.35 -18.16 4.19
C LEU A 727 -68.05 -16.93 5.07
N ASP A 728 -69.07 -16.28 5.65
CA ASP A 728 -68.89 -15.15 6.57
C ASP A 728 -68.05 -15.53 7.81
N ARG A 729 -68.19 -16.77 8.30
CA ARG A 729 -67.40 -17.30 9.43
C ARG A 729 -65.97 -17.65 9.01
N LEU A 730 -65.77 -18.19 7.80
CA LEU A 730 -64.45 -18.45 7.22
C LEU A 730 -63.65 -17.14 7.02
N GLU A 731 -64.30 -16.09 6.53
CA GLU A 731 -63.69 -14.77 6.39
C GLU A 731 -63.32 -14.18 7.76
N HIS A 732 -64.21 -14.26 8.75
CA HIS A 732 -63.88 -13.80 10.11
C HIS A 732 -62.71 -14.56 10.75
N ALA A 733 -62.58 -15.87 10.50
CA ALA A 733 -61.43 -16.65 10.96
C ALA A 733 -60.12 -16.25 10.27
N ARG A 734 -60.20 -15.88 8.97
CA ARG A 734 -59.08 -15.38 8.17
C ARG A 734 -58.61 -14.01 8.65
N ASP A 735 -59.54 -13.09 8.95
CA ASP A 735 -59.27 -11.77 9.55
C ASP A 735 -58.55 -11.86 10.91
N LEU A 736 -58.87 -12.90 11.70
CA LEU A 736 -58.20 -13.17 12.97
C LEU A 736 -56.78 -13.76 12.82
N GLY A 737 -56.34 -14.04 11.59
CA GLY A 737 -54.97 -14.47 11.28
C GLY A 737 -54.67 -15.94 11.52
N TYR A 738 -55.69 -16.81 11.50
CA TYR A 738 -55.54 -18.27 11.56
C TYR A 738 -55.47 -18.90 10.17
N SER A 739 -54.83 -20.08 10.04
CA SER A 739 -54.82 -20.81 8.76
C SER A 739 -56.17 -21.46 8.49
N VAL A 740 -56.83 -21.05 7.40
CA VAL A 740 -58.14 -21.59 6.94
C VAL A 740 -57.95 -22.72 5.91
N THR A 741 -56.70 -23.11 5.63
CA THR A 741 -56.26 -24.07 4.61
C THR A 741 -57.04 -25.38 4.53
N LEU A 742 -57.27 -26.07 5.66
CA LEU A 742 -58.10 -27.30 5.65
C LEU A 742 -59.59 -27.02 5.31
N LEU A 743 -60.12 -25.87 5.72
CA LEU A 743 -61.52 -25.52 5.48
C LEU A 743 -61.75 -25.01 4.06
N ASP A 744 -60.81 -24.24 3.50
CA ASP A 744 -60.81 -23.89 2.08
C ASP A 744 -60.79 -25.20 1.25
N ARG A 745 -59.96 -26.19 1.61
CA ARG A 745 -59.97 -27.50 0.93
C ARG A 745 -61.25 -28.32 1.18
N ALA A 746 -61.92 -28.16 2.31
CA ALA A 746 -63.23 -28.75 2.56
C ALA A 746 -64.34 -28.12 1.71
N VAL A 747 -64.28 -26.81 1.48
CA VAL A 747 -65.19 -26.10 0.55
C VAL A 747 -64.97 -26.59 -0.88
N GLU A 748 -63.70 -26.72 -1.32
CA GLU A 748 -63.37 -27.31 -2.62
C GLU A 748 -63.89 -28.75 -2.76
N ARG A 749 -63.76 -29.59 -1.72
CA ARG A 749 -64.35 -30.93 -1.71
C ARG A 749 -65.88 -30.89 -1.81
N GLY A 750 -66.53 -30.00 -1.06
CA GLY A 750 -67.98 -29.81 -1.10
C GLY A 750 -68.47 -29.39 -2.49
N LEU A 751 -67.76 -28.47 -3.15
CA LEU A 751 -68.04 -28.07 -4.53
C LEU A 751 -67.83 -29.22 -5.52
N ALA A 752 -66.79 -30.04 -5.35
CA ALA A 752 -66.58 -31.24 -6.17
C ALA A 752 -67.69 -32.29 -5.98
N VAL A 753 -68.22 -32.47 -4.77
CA VAL A 753 -69.40 -33.31 -4.49
C VAL A 753 -70.64 -32.75 -5.18
N ILE A 754 -70.89 -31.45 -5.07
CA ILE A 754 -72.01 -30.78 -5.74
C ILE A 754 -71.90 -30.96 -7.26
N GLN A 755 -70.74 -30.70 -7.87
CA GLN A 755 -70.50 -30.91 -9.30
C GLN A 755 -70.74 -32.36 -9.72
N HIS A 756 -70.20 -33.35 -8.99
CA HIS A 756 -70.44 -34.76 -9.32
C HIS A 756 -71.93 -35.13 -9.25
N THR A 757 -72.69 -34.54 -8.32
CA THR A 757 -74.13 -34.79 -8.21
C THR A 757 -74.93 -34.11 -9.34
N VAL A 758 -74.51 -32.92 -9.81
CA VAL A 758 -75.03 -32.32 -11.05
C VAL A 758 -74.74 -33.23 -12.24
N GLU A 759 -73.49 -33.68 -12.38
CA GLU A 759 -73.05 -34.55 -13.46
C GLU A 759 -73.79 -35.89 -13.46
N ASP A 760 -74.00 -36.54 -12.32
CA ASP A 760 -74.72 -37.82 -12.24
C ASP A 760 -76.21 -37.69 -12.62
N VAL A 761 -76.85 -36.58 -12.24
CA VAL A 761 -78.24 -36.33 -12.67
C VAL A 761 -78.28 -35.97 -14.17
N ALA A 762 -77.28 -35.27 -14.69
CA ALA A 762 -77.10 -35.01 -16.13
C ALA A 762 -76.70 -36.26 -16.94
N LYS A 763 -76.03 -37.25 -16.31
CA LYS A 763 -75.71 -38.58 -16.87
C LYS A 763 -76.92 -39.52 -16.85
N THR A 764 -77.98 -39.21 -16.08
CA THR A 764 -79.20 -40.04 -15.93
C THR A 764 -80.49 -39.59 -16.66
N PRO A 765 -80.47 -38.97 -17.87
CA PRO A 765 -81.60 -39.06 -18.81
C PRO A 765 -81.63 -40.42 -19.56
N ARG A 766 -80.54 -41.19 -19.52
CA ARG A 766 -80.28 -42.40 -20.32
C ARG A 766 -81.25 -43.57 -20.17
N TYR A 767 -82.14 -43.58 -19.17
CA TYR A 767 -82.89 -44.77 -18.74
C TYR A 767 -84.40 -44.72 -19.00
N LEU A 768 -84.93 -43.67 -19.65
CA LEU A 768 -86.36 -43.63 -20.03
C LEU A 768 -86.62 -44.21 -21.42
N LEU A 769 -85.78 -43.91 -22.41
CA LEU A 769 -85.75 -44.54 -23.74
C LEU A 769 -84.31 -44.54 -24.28
N SER A 770 -83.95 -45.53 -25.11
CA SER A 770 -82.62 -45.56 -25.75
C SER A 770 -82.51 -44.53 -26.87
N ARG A 771 -81.28 -44.14 -27.22
CA ARG A 771 -81.00 -43.17 -28.30
C ARG A 771 -81.64 -43.58 -29.63
N GLU A 772 -81.57 -44.88 -29.97
CA GLU A 772 -82.19 -45.44 -31.18
C GLU A 772 -83.71 -45.30 -31.20
N VAL A 773 -84.37 -45.43 -30.04
CA VAL A 773 -85.82 -45.26 -29.91
C VAL A 773 -86.21 -43.78 -29.97
N MET A 774 -85.38 -42.88 -29.43
CA MET A 774 -85.56 -41.43 -29.63
C MET A 774 -85.37 -41.02 -31.09
N ASP A 775 -84.30 -41.47 -31.75
CA ASP A 775 -84.06 -41.23 -33.18
C ASP A 775 -85.18 -41.80 -34.07
N LEU A 776 -85.83 -42.89 -33.66
CA LEU A 776 -87.03 -43.44 -34.30
C LEU A 776 -88.29 -42.59 -34.05
N LEU A 777 -88.53 -42.16 -32.81
CA LEU A 777 -89.66 -41.29 -32.46
C LEU A 777 -89.57 -39.94 -33.19
N GLU A 778 -88.37 -39.38 -33.31
CA GLU A 778 -88.13 -38.12 -34.05
C GLU A 778 -88.42 -38.25 -35.55
N ARG A 779 -88.17 -39.44 -36.12
CA ARG A 779 -88.48 -39.76 -37.53
C ARG A 779 -89.95 -40.09 -37.78
N GLN A 780 -90.70 -40.56 -36.77
CA GLN A 780 -92.08 -41.06 -36.93
C GLN A 780 -93.14 -40.10 -36.38
N ALA A 781 -92.86 -39.40 -35.29
CA ALA A 781 -93.80 -38.55 -34.56
C ALA A 781 -93.05 -37.43 -33.78
N PRO A 782 -92.52 -36.40 -34.46
CA PRO A 782 -91.65 -35.40 -33.85
C PRO A 782 -92.30 -34.63 -32.68
N GLU A 783 -93.63 -34.46 -32.69
CA GLU A 783 -94.37 -33.87 -31.57
C GLU A 783 -94.30 -34.73 -30.29
N THR A 784 -94.38 -36.06 -30.42
CA THR A 784 -94.27 -36.97 -29.25
C THR A 784 -92.82 -37.11 -28.79
N ALA A 785 -91.85 -37.06 -29.71
CA ALA A 785 -90.44 -36.90 -29.34
C ALA A 785 -90.19 -35.59 -28.58
N GLY A 786 -90.86 -34.50 -28.98
CA GLY A 786 -90.85 -33.22 -28.28
C GLY A 786 -91.42 -33.29 -26.86
N THR A 787 -92.58 -33.92 -26.66
CA THR A 787 -93.16 -34.09 -25.31
C THR A 787 -92.35 -35.06 -24.44
N VAL A 788 -91.78 -36.12 -25.02
CA VAL A 788 -90.85 -37.03 -24.31
C VAL A 788 -89.57 -36.29 -23.92
N ARG A 789 -88.97 -35.47 -24.80
CA ARG A 789 -87.84 -34.58 -24.45
C ARG A 789 -88.21 -33.57 -23.36
N GLY A 790 -89.44 -33.05 -23.37
CA GLY A 790 -89.96 -32.19 -22.30
C GLY A 790 -90.10 -32.92 -20.95
N LEU A 791 -90.61 -34.15 -20.95
CA LEU A 791 -90.76 -34.97 -19.75
C LEU A 791 -89.41 -35.50 -19.22
N THR A 792 -88.47 -35.89 -20.09
CA THR A 792 -87.12 -36.26 -19.64
C THR A 792 -86.42 -35.05 -19.04
N ARG A 793 -86.47 -33.88 -19.68
CA ARG A 793 -85.97 -32.59 -19.14
C ARG A 793 -86.57 -32.28 -17.77
N TRP A 794 -87.90 -32.26 -17.65
CA TRP A 794 -88.58 -31.99 -16.39
C TRP A 794 -88.23 -33.03 -15.30
N SER A 795 -88.06 -34.29 -15.66
CA SER A 795 -87.63 -35.33 -14.70
C SER A 795 -86.17 -35.16 -14.26
N VAL A 796 -85.28 -34.68 -15.13
CA VAL A 796 -83.88 -34.36 -14.80
C VAL A 796 -83.84 -33.12 -13.92
N GLN A 797 -84.62 -32.08 -14.25
CA GLN A 797 -84.83 -30.90 -13.43
C GLN A 797 -85.31 -31.27 -12.01
N GLN A 798 -86.41 -32.02 -11.86
CA GLN A 798 -86.90 -32.45 -10.55
C GLN A 798 -85.91 -33.35 -9.78
N ARG A 799 -85.10 -34.16 -10.48
CA ARG A 799 -84.01 -34.92 -9.84
C ARG A 799 -82.83 -34.05 -9.43
N LEU A 800 -82.53 -32.97 -10.17
CA LEU A 800 -81.55 -31.96 -9.79
C LEU A 800 -82.05 -31.21 -8.56
N GLU A 801 -83.21 -30.55 -8.65
CA GLU A 801 -83.86 -29.80 -7.57
C GLU A 801 -83.85 -30.59 -6.24
N HIS A 802 -84.27 -31.86 -6.27
CA HIS A 802 -84.30 -32.70 -5.07
C HIS A 802 -82.92 -33.16 -4.59
N ARG A 803 -82.08 -33.73 -5.48
CA ARG A 803 -80.78 -34.32 -5.05
C ARG A 803 -79.71 -33.29 -4.79
N LEU A 804 -79.67 -32.22 -5.57
CA LEU A 804 -78.78 -31.09 -5.34
C LEU A 804 -79.20 -30.33 -4.08
N GLY A 805 -80.50 -30.20 -3.82
CA GLY A 805 -81.00 -29.71 -2.54
C GLY A 805 -80.47 -30.55 -1.37
N GLU A 806 -80.64 -31.87 -1.42
CA GLU A 806 -80.10 -32.80 -0.41
C GLU A 806 -78.57 -32.68 -0.27
N THR A 807 -77.81 -32.78 -1.36
CA THR A 807 -76.33 -32.78 -1.29
C THR A 807 -75.76 -31.44 -0.85
N VAL A 808 -76.32 -30.31 -1.28
CA VAL A 808 -75.95 -28.98 -0.76
C VAL A 808 -76.27 -28.88 0.73
N THR A 809 -77.43 -29.36 1.21
CA THR A 809 -77.71 -29.33 2.67
C THR A 809 -76.77 -30.22 3.48
N HIS A 810 -76.33 -31.37 2.94
CA HIS A 810 -75.33 -32.22 3.60
C HIS A 810 -73.93 -31.57 3.60
N VAL A 811 -73.50 -30.95 2.50
CA VAL A 811 -72.25 -30.18 2.43
C VAL A 811 -72.26 -28.99 3.39
N VAL A 812 -73.36 -28.23 3.48
CA VAL A 812 -73.51 -27.12 4.46
C VAL A 812 -73.36 -27.64 5.89
N LEU A 813 -74.14 -28.65 6.29
CA LEU A 813 -74.10 -29.21 7.65
C LEU A 813 -72.72 -29.76 8.03
N ASP A 814 -71.95 -30.26 7.06
CA ASP A 814 -70.61 -30.75 7.29
C ASP A 814 -69.58 -29.62 7.38
N LEU A 815 -69.66 -28.59 6.52
CA LEU A 815 -68.83 -27.39 6.64
C LEU A 815 -69.10 -26.66 7.96
N GLU A 816 -70.35 -26.66 8.46
CA GLU A 816 -70.68 -26.14 9.79
C GLU A 816 -70.04 -26.95 10.91
N ARG A 817 -70.04 -28.29 10.85
CA ARG A 817 -69.35 -29.15 11.83
C ARG A 817 -67.82 -28.98 11.80
N LEU A 818 -67.25 -28.85 10.61
CA LEU A 818 -65.83 -28.58 10.42
C LEU A 818 -65.45 -27.20 10.99
N LEU A 819 -66.30 -26.19 10.81
CA LEU A 819 -66.17 -24.88 11.47
C LEU A 819 -66.33 -24.96 12.99
N GLU A 820 -67.29 -25.71 13.52
CA GLU A 820 -67.46 -25.88 14.98
C GLU A 820 -66.24 -26.53 15.63
N ASP A 821 -65.67 -27.58 15.03
CA ASP A 821 -64.39 -28.18 15.47
C ASP A 821 -63.22 -27.17 15.37
N PHE A 822 -63.17 -26.39 14.29
CA PHE A 822 -62.12 -25.41 14.04
C PHE A 822 -62.18 -24.22 15.02
N GLU A 823 -63.37 -23.66 15.28
CA GLU A 823 -63.60 -22.65 16.31
C GLU A 823 -63.22 -23.17 17.71
N GLN A 824 -63.63 -24.40 18.05
CA GLN A 824 -63.18 -25.07 19.28
C GLN A 824 -61.65 -25.19 19.32
N SER A 825 -61.01 -25.59 18.22
CA SER A 825 -59.55 -25.72 18.13
C SER A 825 -58.83 -24.38 18.34
N ILE A 826 -59.37 -23.26 17.85
CA ILE A 826 -58.88 -21.90 18.12
C ILE A 826 -58.96 -21.58 19.61
N THR A 827 -60.06 -21.92 20.30
CA THR A 827 -60.14 -21.70 21.75
C THR A 827 -59.12 -22.54 22.53
N MET A 828 -58.82 -23.76 22.08
CA MET A 828 -57.79 -24.62 22.68
C MET A 828 -56.37 -24.14 22.39
N LEU A 829 -56.06 -23.69 21.17
CA LEU A 829 -54.77 -23.04 20.85
C LEU A 829 -54.55 -21.78 21.68
N ARG A 830 -55.58 -20.98 21.94
CA ARG A 830 -55.48 -19.81 22.81
C ARG A 830 -55.16 -20.18 24.27
N ARG A 831 -55.62 -21.35 24.75
CA ARG A 831 -55.24 -21.91 26.05
C ARG A 831 -53.80 -22.43 26.03
N LEU A 832 -53.43 -23.26 25.05
CA LEU A 832 -52.06 -23.77 24.90
C LEU A 832 -51.03 -22.66 24.75
N ARG A 833 -51.36 -21.56 24.07
CA ARG A 833 -50.50 -20.37 24.02
C ARG A 833 -50.27 -19.77 25.40
N SER A 834 -51.32 -19.69 26.24
CA SER A 834 -51.16 -19.26 27.64
C SER A 834 -50.29 -20.22 28.46
N VAL A 835 -50.32 -21.52 28.16
CA VAL A 835 -49.41 -22.52 28.75
C VAL A 835 -47.96 -22.28 28.28
N LEU A 836 -47.73 -22.11 26.98
CA LEU A 836 -46.41 -21.78 26.41
C LEU A 836 -45.87 -20.44 26.91
N ASP A 837 -46.73 -19.44 27.14
CA ASP A 837 -46.37 -18.17 27.77
C ASP A 837 -45.99 -18.37 29.25
N SER A 838 -46.61 -19.31 29.98
CA SER A 838 -46.17 -19.67 31.35
C SER A 838 -44.86 -20.46 31.39
N LEU A 839 -44.59 -21.33 30.40
CA LEU A 839 -43.34 -22.10 30.31
C LEU A 839 -42.13 -21.21 29.96
N ASP A 840 -42.35 -20.19 29.13
CA ASP A 840 -41.39 -19.11 28.85
C ASP A 840 -40.98 -18.42 30.17
N THR A 841 -41.94 -18.07 31.04
CA THR A 841 -41.64 -17.50 32.37
C THR A 841 -41.00 -18.48 33.37
N LEU A 842 -40.95 -19.78 33.06
CA LEU A 842 -40.29 -20.81 33.86
C LEU A 842 -38.90 -21.21 33.32
N GLY A 843 -38.45 -20.64 32.19
CA GLY A 843 -37.09 -20.84 31.67
C GLY A 843 -36.88 -22.11 30.83
N ALA A 844 -37.95 -22.70 30.30
CA ALA A 844 -37.90 -23.80 29.33
C ALA A 844 -37.31 -23.33 27.96
N PRO A 845 -36.86 -24.23 27.06
CA PRO A 845 -36.09 -23.84 25.87
C PRO A 845 -36.82 -22.90 24.91
N ASN A 846 -36.35 -21.65 24.84
CA ASN A 846 -36.99 -20.56 24.10
C ASN A 846 -37.19 -20.83 22.60
N GLU A 847 -36.26 -21.54 21.94
CA GLU A 847 -36.34 -21.81 20.49
C GLU A 847 -37.51 -22.74 20.15
N GLU A 848 -37.63 -23.86 20.87
CA GLU A 848 -38.76 -24.80 20.78
C GLU A 848 -40.09 -24.07 21.09
N ILE A 849 -40.10 -23.20 22.12
CA ILE A 849 -41.28 -22.43 22.53
C ILE A 849 -41.68 -21.38 21.49
N ILE A 850 -40.73 -20.65 20.89
CA ILE A 850 -41.01 -19.64 19.86
C ILE A 850 -41.56 -20.31 18.58
N ALA A 851 -41.00 -21.47 18.19
CA ALA A 851 -41.53 -22.27 17.09
C ALA A 851 -42.98 -22.67 17.34
N LEU A 852 -43.30 -23.19 18.54
CA LEU A 852 -44.68 -23.55 18.91
C LEU A 852 -45.63 -22.34 19.03
N LYS A 853 -45.17 -21.19 19.56
CA LYS A 853 -45.97 -19.95 19.62
C LYS A 853 -46.30 -19.42 18.22
N ASN A 854 -45.43 -19.62 17.23
CA ASN A 854 -45.72 -19.34 15.83
C ASN A 854 -46.67 -20.39 15.21
N ALA A 855 -46.48 -21.67 15.53
CA ALA A 855 -47.39 -22.74 15.11
C ALA A 855 -48.82 -22.57 15.67
N CYS A 856 -49.01 -21.91 16.81
CA CYS A 856 -50.31 -21.58 17.41
C CYS A 856 -51.22 -20.64 16.56
N ARG A 857 -50.84 -20.31 15.31
CA ARG A 857 -51.73 -19.73 14.29
C ARG A 857 -52.39 -20.78 13.39
N ARG A 858 -52.03 -22.06 13.52
CA ARG A 858 -52.50 -23.18 12.69
C ARG A 858 -53.45 -24.10 13.49
N PRO A 859 -54.77 -23.86 13.52
CA PRO A 859 -55.77 -24.72 14.21
C PRO A 859 -55.66 -26.21 13.83
N GLU A 860 -55.42 -26.49 12.55
CA GLU A 860 -55.11 -27.81 12.01
C GLU A 860 -53.98 -28.56 12.76
N ALA A 861 -52.95 -27.86 13.22
CA ALA A 861 -51.80 -28.45 13.91
C ALA A 861 -51.98 -28.61 15.43
N LEU A 862 -53.14 -28.22 16.00
CA LEU A 862 -53.44 -28.29 17.43
C LEU A 862 -53.04 -29.63 18.11
N PRO A 863 -53.34 -30.82 17.56
CA PRO A 863 -52.98 -32.09 18.19
C PRO A 863 -51.46 -32.22 18.40
N GLN A 864 -50.67 -31.85 17.40
CA GLN A 864 -49.20 -31.92 17.44
C GLN A 864 -48.60 -30.84 18.34
N ILE A 865 -49.17 -29.63 18.32
CA ILE A 865 -48.79 -28.56 19.25
C ILE A 865 -49.05 -28.99 20.70
N SER A 866 -50.16 -29.69 20.98
CA SER A 866 -50.47 -30.22 22.31
C SER A 866 -49.49 -31.33 22.75
N GLN A 867 -49.08 -32.21 21.82
CA GLN A 867 -48.14 -33.29 22.10
C GLN A 867 -46.70 -32.77 22.28
N ALA A 868 -46.28 -31.79 21.46
CA ALA A 868 -44.99 -31.12 21.60
C ALA A 868 -44.91 -30.30 22.90
N ALA A 869 -45.94 -29.51 23.22
CA ALA A 869 -46.02 -28.78 24.50
C ALA A 869 -45.95 -29.74 25.69
N ARG A 870 -46.70 -30.85 25.67
CA ARG A 870 -46.63 -31.90 26.71
C ARG A 870 -45.25 -32.58 26.77
N GLY A 871 -44.57 -32.73 25.63
CA GLY A 871 -43.19 -33.21 25.55
C GLY A 871 -42.20 -32.27 26.25
N ILE A 872 -42.30 -30.96 25.99
CA ILE A 872 -41.48 -29.93 26.64
C ILE A 872 -41.75 -29.90 28.15
N ILE A 873 -43.03 -29.93 28.57
CA ILE A 873 -43.37 -29.93 30.00
C ILE A 873 -42.83 -31.19 30.70
N ARG A 874 -42.90 -32.35 30.06
CA ARG A 874 -42.32 -33.59 30.63
C ARG A 874 -40.80 -33.51 30.73
N LYS A 875 -40.12 -33.03 29.67
CA LYS A 875 -38.67 -32.82 29.66
C LYS A 875 -38.24 -31.88 30.80
N SER A 876 -38.92 -30.73 30.97
CA SER A 876 -38.62 -29.81 32.07
C SER A 876 -38.98 -30.37 33.45
N LEU A 877 -40.04 -31.19 33.55
CA LEU A 877 -40.40 -31.89 34.79
C LEU A 877 -39.34 -32.93 35.18
N ASP A 878 -38.87 -33.75 34.21
CA ASP A 878 -37.80 -34.73 34.39
C ASP A 878 -36.47 -34.06 34.76
N ASP A 879 -36.11 -32.96 34.09
CA ASP A 879 -34.94 -32.13 34.40
C ASP A 879 -35.03 -31.52 35.81
N ILE A 880 -36.20 -31.02 36.23
CA ILE A 880 -36.42 -30.46 37.57
C ILE A 880 -36.39 -31.56 38.64
N TYR A 881 -36.93 -32.76 38.38
CA TYR A 881 -36.79 -33.89 39.32
C TYR A 881 -35.33 -34.31 39.48
N LEU A 882 -34.57 -34.39 38.37
CA LEU A 882 -33.13 -34.66 38.38
C LEU A 882 -32.33 -33.58 39.13
N GLU A 883 -32.74 -32.31 39.04
CA GLU A 883 -32.11 -31.20 39.76
C GLU A 883 -32.51 -31.13 41.24
N SER A 884 -33.74 -31.56 41.59
CA SER A 884 -34.25 -31.60 42.97
C SER A 884 -33.53 -32.66 43.81
N ASP A 885 -33.32 -33.86 43.26
CA ASP A 885 -32.56 -34.94 43.89
C ASP A 885 -31.08 -34.57 44.19
N GLN A 886 -30.57 -33.51 43.57
CA GLN A 886 -29.19 -33.01 43.74
C GLN A 886 -29.05 -31.85 44.73
N ARG A 887 -30.14 -31.33 45.32
CA ARG A 887 -30.16 -30.05 46.06
C ARG A 887 -30.58 -30.15 47.52
N ASP A 888 -30.14 -29.16 48.30
CA ASP A 888 -30.58 -28.97 49.68
C ASP A 888 -32.11 -28.80 49.79
N ALA A 889 -32.71 -29.36 50.84
CA ALA A 889 -34.16 -29.41 51.04
C ALA A 889 -34.89 -28.04 50.94
N GLY A 890 -34.21 -26.93 51.27
CA GLY A 890 -34.78 -25.58 51.15
C GLY A 890 -34.88 -25.06 49.70
N ALA A 891 -34.11 -25.62 48.77
CA ALA A 891 -34.23 -25.37 47.34
C ALA A 891 -35.22 -26.33 46.69
N ALA A 892 -35.23 -27.60 47.10
CA ALA A 892 -36.20 -28.60 46.64
C ALA A 892 -37.66 -28.14 46.85
N VAL A 893 -38.01 -27.50 47.97
CA VAL A 893 -39.35 -26.94 48.22
C VAL A 893 -39.77 -25.84 47.23
N ARG A 894 -38.82 -25.13 46.59
CA ARG A 894 -39.15 -24.19 45.49
C ARG A 894 -39.37 -24.91 44.17
N LEU A 895 -38.59 -25.97 43.92
CA LEU A 895 -38.78 -26.83 42.76
C LEU A 895 -40.10 -27.60 42.84
N GLU A 896 -40.52 -28.03 44.03
CA GLU A 896 -41.82 -28.65 44.32
C GLU A 896 -43.01 -27.73 43.95
N GLN A 897 -42.88 -26.42 44.18
CA GLN A 897 -43.89 -25.45 43.75
C GLN A 897 -43.94 -25.31 42.22
N THR A 898 -42.80 -25.43 41.53
CA THR A 898 -42.79 -25.44 40.06
C THR A 898 -43.25 -26.77 39.48
N THR A 899 -42.95 -27.93 40.08
CA THR A 899 -43.47 -29.23 39.61
C THR A 899 -44.98 -29.31 39.76
N GLN A 900 -45.54 -28.84 40.88
CA GLN A 900 -47.01 -28.77 41.05
C GLN A 900 -47.69 -27.94 39.96
N VAL A 901 -47.08 -26.82 39.54
CA VAL A 901 -47.60 -26.01 38.41
C VAL A 901 -47.44 -26.76 37.08
N LEU A 902 -46.29 -27.40 36.81
CA LEU A 902 -46.09 -28.16 35.57
C LEU A 902 -47.00 -29.40 35.49
N GLU A 903 -47.28 -30.05 36.60
CA GLU A 903 -48.24 -31.16 36.71
C GLU A 903 -49.68 -30.67 36.49
N GLU A 904 -50.08 -29.54 37.09
CA GLU A 904 -51.40 -28.92 36.81
C GLU A 904 -51.53 -28.55 35.32
N LEU A 905 -50.45 -28.07 34.68
CA LEU A 905 -50.43 -27.78 33.24
C LEU A 905 -50.49 -29.04 32.38
N ILE A 906 -49.93 -30.18 32.81
CA ILE A 906 -50.14 -31.48 32.16
C ILE A 906 -51.60 -31.92 32.31
N ASP A 907 -52.19 -31.86 33.50
CA ASP A 907 -53.59 -32.22 33.73
C ASP A 907 -54.56 -31.32 32.94
N GLN A 908 -54.25 -30.04 32.78
CA GLN A 908 -55.01 -29.12 31.93
C GLN A 908 -54.91 -29.49 30.44
N ILE A 909 -53.75 -29.96 29.96
CA ILE A 909 -53.59 -30.45 28.57
C ILE A 909 -54.27 -31.81 28.38
N ASP A 910 -54.12 -32.73 29.32
CA ASP A 910 -54.73 -34.07 29.27
C ASP A 910 -56.26 -34.00 29.39
N GLY A 911 -56.78 -33.02 30.13
CA GLY A 911 -58.20 -32.66 30.16
C GLY A 911 -58.78 -32.17 28.82
N THR A 912 -57.95 -31.88 27.81
CA THR A 912 -58.40 -31.61 26.43
C THR A 912 -58.56 -32.87 25.57
N GLY A 913 -58.07 -34.03 26.02
CA GLY A 913 -58.16 -35.31 25.30
C GLY A 913 -57.26 -35.47 24.06
N LEU A 914 -56.59 -34.39 23.61
CA LEU A 914 -55.77 -34.36 22.38
C LEU A 914 -54.38 -35.01 22.56
N SER A 915 -53.97 -35.27 23.80
CA SER A 915 -52.60 -35.61 24.16
C SER A 915 -52.27 -37.11 24.17
N SER A 916 -53.27 -37.99 23.97
CA SER A 916 -53.17 -39.43 24.28
C SER A 916 -53.48 -40.38 23.12
N GLY A 917 -53.70 -39.89 21.90
CA GLY A 917 -54.00 -40.73 20.74
C GLY A 917 -54.18 -39.95 19.44
N THR A 918 -54.70 -40.62 18.41
CA THR A 918 -55.13 -39.98 17.16
C THR A 918 -56.35 -39.08 17.43
N PRO A 919 -56.33 -37.80 17.04
CA PRO A 919 -57.40 -36.85 17.34
C PRO A 919 -58.70 -37.25 16.64
N GLN A 920 -59.80 -37.31 17.39
CA GLN A 920 -61.13 -37.66 16.91
C GLN A 920 -61.94 -36.38 16.68
N GLY A 921 -62.67 -36.30 15.56
CA GLY A 921 -63.50 -35.14 15.23
C GLY A 921 -63.49 -34.87 13.72
N PRO A 922 -64.61 -34.42 13.13
CA PRO A 922 -64.75 -34.23 11.69
C PRO A 922 -63.60 -33.46 11.04
N LEU A 923 -62.99 -32.47 11.71
CA LEU A 923 -61.86 -31.73 11.15
C LEU A 923 -60.62 -32.61 10.90
N TRP A 924 -60.28 -33.48 11.84
CA TRP A 924 -59.12 -34.37 11.73
C TRP A 924 -59.42 -35.66 10.97
N ASP A 925 -60.68 -36.09 10.94
CA ASP A 925 -61.14 -37.17 10.06
C ASP A 925 -61.15 -36.72 8.59
N PHE A 926 -61.54 -35.47 8.31
CA PHE A 926 -61.37 -34.84 6.98
C PHE A 926 -59.88 -34.72 6.61
N GLN A 927 -59.02 -34.19 7.48
CA GLN A 927 -57.57 -34.06 7.21
C GLN A 927 -56.89 -35.40 6.86
N ARG A 928 -57.34 -36.51 7.48
CA ARG A 928 -56.80 -37.86 7.22
C ARG A 928 -57.34 -38.52 5.94
N SER A 929 -58.58 -38.23 5.56
CA SER A 929 -59.29 -38.99 4.52
C SER A 929 -59.57 -38.20 3.24
N GLY A 930 -59.63 -36.87 3.33
CA GLY A 930 -60.14 -35.96 2.29
C GLY A 930 -61.62 -36.14 1.94
N LEU A 931 -62.37 -36.90 2.77
CA LEU A 931 -63.79 -37.15 2.62
C LEU A 931 -64.57 -36.28 3.62
N LEU A 932 -65.62 -35.59 3.17
CA LEU A 932 -66.52 -34.90 4.09
C LEU A 932 -67.27 -35.92 4.99
N PRO A 933 -67.68 -35.54 6.21
CA PRO A 933 -68.36 -36.46 7.13
C PRO A 933 -69.54 -37.26 6.54
N HIS A 934 -70.38 -36.66 5.69
CA HIS A 934 -71.49 -37.34 5.00
C HIS A 934 -71.02 -38.33 3.92
N GLU A 935 -69.84 -38.12 3.33
CA GLU A 935 -69.22 -39.08 2.42
C GLU A 935 -68.72 -40.34 3.17
N SER A 936 -68.30 -40.18 4.43
CA SER A 936 -67.78 -41.28 5.28
C SER A 936 -68.85 -42.28 5.74
N LEU A 937 -70.13 -41.98 5.54
CA LEU A 937 -71.26 -42.86 5.87
C LEU A 937 -71.57 -43.82 4.71
N ASP A 938 -71.73 -45.11 5.05
CA ASP A 938 -72.08 -46.18 4.10
C ASP A 938 -73.32 -45.84 3.26
N GLY A 939 -73.13 -45.72 1.94
CA GLY A 939 -74.21 -45.44 0.96
C GLY A 939 -74.12 -44.07 0.27
N SER A 940 -73.13 -43.25 0.60
CA SER A 940 -72.79 -42.00 -0.09
C SER A 940 -72.24 -42.22 -1.51
N ILE A 941 -72.05 -41.14 -2.29
CA ILE A 941 -71.41 -41.18 -3.61
C ILE A 941 -69.91 -40.95 -3.42
N SER A 942 -69.12 -42.02 -3.34
CA SER A 942 -67.68 -41.97 -3.11
C SER A 942 -66.91 -41.47 -4.33
N ILE A 943 -66.54 -40.19 -4.34
CA ILE A 943 -65.62 -39.60 -5.32
C ILE A 943 -64.19 -39.93 -4.88
N ALA A 944 -63.30 -40.26 -5.81
CA ALA A 944 -61.88 -40.42 -5.47
C ALA A 944 -61.31 -39.13 -4.87
N VAL A 945 -60.46 -39.23 -3.85
CA VAL A 945 -59.67 -38.11 -3.34
C VAL A 945 -58.33 -38.14 -4.07
N PRO A 946 -57.90 -37.06 -4.74
CA PRO A 946 -56.59 -37.03 -5.39
C PRO A 946 -55.47 -36.99 -4.34
N ASN A 947 -54.44 -37.82 -4.52
CA ASN A 947 -53.33 -37.96 -3.56
C ASN A 947 -52.63 -36.62 -3.24
N ASP A 948 -52.43 -35.80 -4.27
CA ASP A 948 -51.87 -34.44 -4.19
C ASP A 948 -52.53 -33.58 -3.10
N ALA A 949 -53.86 -33.68 -2.97
CA ALA A 949 -54.61 -32.98 -1.92
C ALA A 949 -54.40 -33.55 -0.53
N LEU A 950 -54.22 -34.87 -0.40
CA LEU A 950 -53.87 -35.51 0.87
C LEU A 950 -52.44 -35.15 1.27
N GLU A 951 -51.54 -35.00 0.30
CA GLU A 951 -50.16 -34.56 0.53
C GLU A 951 -50.14 -33.10 1.00
N ASP A 952 -50.84 -32.17 0.33
CA ASP A 952 -50.92 -30.76 0.76
C ASP A 952 -51.63 -30.57 2.12
N MET A 953 -52.73 -31.26 2.39
CA MET A 953 -53.41 -31.22 3.72
C MET A 953 -52.55 -31.79 4.87
N ASN A 954 -51.49 -32.55 4.56
CA ASN A 954 -50.53 -33.07 5.53
C ASN A 954 -49.13 -32.40 5.40
N ARG A 955 -48.94 -31.48 4.45
CA ARG A 955 -47.69 -30.74 4.24
C ARG A 955 -47.42 -29.74 5.37
N SER A 956 -48.47 -29.20 5.96
CA SER A 956 -48.39 -28.30 7.13
C SER A 956 -47.96 -29.00 8.43
N ILE A 957 -48.14 -30.32 8.51
CA ILE A 957 -47.68 -31.19 9.62
C ILE A 957 -46.16 -31.40 9.56
N ASN A 958 -45.64 -31.77 8.38
CA ASN A 958 -44.23 -32.14 8.20
C ASN A 958 -43.24 -30.97 8.39
N SER A 959 -43.76 -29.75 8.60
CA SER A 959 -43.00 -28.53 8.89
C SER A 959 -42.60 -28.37 10.37
N LEU A 960 -43.02 -29.27 11.29
CA LEU A 960 -42.56 -29.29 12.69
C LEU A 960 -41.50 -30.37 12.90
N GLU A 961 -40.23 -30.01 12.71
CA GLU A 961 -39.11 -30.85 13.16
C GLU A 961 -39.08 -30.92 14.70
N GLY A 962 -39.10 -32.12 15.28
CA GLY A 962 -38.95 -32.31 16.73
C GLY A 962 -39.58 -33.55 17.36
N SER A 963 -40.52 -34.26 16.70
CA SER A 963 -41.35 -35.31 17.33
C SER A 963 -41.11 -36.76 16.85
N GLU A 964 -40.04 -37.05 16.09
CA GLU A 964 -39.78 -38.40 15.54
C GLU A 964 -39.41 -39.48 16.57
N SER A 965 -39.09 -39.11 17.80
CA SER A 965 -38.37 -39.96 18.78
C SER A 965 -39.22 -40.88 19.67
N VAL A 966 -40.54 -41.00 19.45
CA VAL A 966 -41.43 -41.77 20.35
C VAL A 966 -42.32 -42.81 19.64
N SER A 967 -42.70 -42.62 18.37
CA SER A 967 -43.78 -43.39 17.74
C SER A 967 -43.41 -44.76 17.14
N LYS A 968 -42.11 -45.08 17.00
CA LYS A 968 -41.64 -46.34 16.38
C LYS A 968 -41.48 -47.49 17.40
N THR A 969 -42.52 -47.80 18.19
CA THR A 969 -42.60 -49.04 18.99
C THR A 969 -44.02 -49.59 19.06
N LYS A 970 -44.17 -50.91 18.84
CA LYS A 970 -45.43 -51.69 18.76
C LYS A 970 -46.24 -51.55 17.46
N GLN A 971 -45.83 -52.29 16.43
CA GLN A 971 -46.75 -53.23 15.76
C GLN A 971 -45.94 -54.28 14.99
N SER A 972 -45.92 -55.51 15.50
CA SER A 972 -45.26 -56.65 14.86
C SER A 972 -45.89 -57.96 15.31
N GLU A 973 -46.87 -58.46 14.57
CA GLU A 973 -47.22 -59.88 14.55
C GLU A 973 -48.12 -60.18 13.33
N GLN A 974 -47.91 -61.35 12.69
CA GLN A 974 -48.57 -61.81 11.46
C GLN A 974 -48.25 -60.89 10.24
N GLY A 975 -47.43 -61.27 9.25
CA GLY A 975 -47.17 -62.58 8.65
C GLY A 975 -47.93 -62.66 7.31
N ILE A 976 -47.37 -63.07 6.17
CA ILE A 976 -46.28 -64.02 5.90
C ILE A 976 -45.59 -63.68 4.55
N THR A 977 -44.25 -63.51 4.57
CA THR A 977 -43.23 -63.75 3.50
C THR A 977 -43.48 -63.27 2.04
N LYS A 978 -42.49 -62.78 1.27
CA LYS A 978 -41.10 -63.26 1.14
C LYS A 978 -40.09 -62.16 0.78
N VAL A 979 -38.92 -62.23 1.43
CA VAL A 979 -37.55 -62.34 0.87
C VAL A 979 -37.16 -61.46 -0.34
N ALA A 980 -36.04 -60.72 -0.40
CA ALA A 980 -35.14 -60.01 0.53
C ALA A 980 -33.68 -60.03 0.02
N THR A 981 -33.02 -58.87 0.03
CA THR A 981 -31.56 -58.58 0.21
C THR A 981 -31.44 -57.05 0.20
N GLU A 982 -31.03 -56.38 1.27
CA GLU A 982 -29.62 -56.10 1.61
C GLU A 982 -28.86 -55.38 0.46
N LYS A 983 -28.24 -54.19 0.63
CA LYS A 983 -27.55 -53.63 1.81
C LYS A 983 -27.63 -52.09 1.90
N THR A 984 -27.32 -51.55 3.08
CA THR A 984 -26.90 -50.15 3.36
C THR A 984 -25.37 -50.11 3.64
N PRO A 985 -24.69 -48.99 3.97
CA PRO A 985 -25.12 -47.59 4.17
C PRO A 985 -24.23 -46.54 3.43
N THR A 986 -24.26 -45.27 3.89
CA THR A 986 -23.27 -44.16 3.66
C THR A 986 -23.20 -43.56 2.23
N LEU A 987 -23.06 -42.24 1.98
CA LEU A 987 -22.87 -41.02 2.82
C LEU A 987 -23.48 -39.76 2.15
N GLU A 988 -23.72 -38.73 2.97
CA GLU A 988 -23.69 -37.26 2.73
C GLU A 988 -23.94 -36.62 1.32
N ASN A 989 -25.08 -35.92 1.24
CA ASN A 989 -25.25 -34.48 0.89
C ASN A 989 -24.63 -33.82 -0.37
N LYS A 990 -25.54 -33.11 -1.08
CA LYS A 990 -25.38 -32.06 -2.13
C LYS A 990 -25.10 -32.52 -3.57
N PRO A 991 -25.67 -31.81 -4.57
CA PRO A 991 -27.01 -31.22 -4.62
C PRO A 991 -27.83 -31.70 -5.83
N MET A 992 -29.15 -31.50 -5.81
CA MET A 992 -30.01 -31.80 -6.96
C MET A 992 -29.78 -30.79 -8.08
N GLN A 993 -29.65 -31.27 -9.32
CA GLN A 993 -29.89 -30.48 -10.53
C GLN A 993 -31.34 -30.69 -10.99
N GLU A 994 -31.91 -29.72 -11.72
CA GLU A 994 -33.32 -29.76 -12.11
C GLU A 994 -33.63 -30.92 -13.08
N ILE A 995 -34.81 -31.52 -12.91
CA ILE A 995 -35.38 -32.48 -13.86
C ILE A 995 -36.46 -31.76 -14.66
N ASN A 996 -36.15 -31.42 -15.91
CA ASN A 996 -37.15 -30.93 -16.86
C ASN A 996 -38.14 -32.03 -17.23
N VAL A 997 -39.43 -31.67 -17.30
CA VAL A 997 -40.50 -32.56 -17.75
C VAL A 997 -40.43 -32.72 -19.27
N SER A 998 -40.55 -33.96 -19.76
CA SER A 998 -40.87 -34.25 -21.16
C SER A 998 -41.57 -35.60 -21.26
N ASP A 999 -42.50 -35.69 -22.19
CA ASP A 999 -43.62 -36.64 -22.12
C ASP A 999 -43.55 -37.73 -23.20
N GLN A 1000 -44.23 -38.86 -22.95
CA GLN A 1000 -44.49 -39.96 -23.90
C GLN A 1000 -43.28 -40.86 -24.31
N PRO A 1001 -43.47 -41.94 -25.11
CA PRO A 1001 -44.11 -43.15 -24.60
C PRO A 1001 -43.32 -44.46 -24.85
N VAL A 1002 -43.80 -45.55 -24.27
CA VAL A 1002 -43.21 -46.91 -24.30
C VAL A 1002 -43.03 -47.47 -25.73
N TRP A 1003 -41.79 -47.77 -26.13
CA TRP A 1003 -41.35 -48.97 -26.88
C TRP A 1003 -39.83 -49.18 -26.71
N GLN A 1004 -39.32 -50.40 -26.93
CA GLN A 1004 -37.89 -50.76 -26.89
C GLN A 1004 -37.49 -51.54 -28.15
N GLU A 1005 -36.28 -51.31 -28.68
CA GLU A 1005 -35.65 -52.15 -29.71
C GLU A 1005 -34.19 -52.46 -29.38
N LEU A 1006 -33.63 -53.53 -29.97
CA LEU A 1006 -32.31 -54.10 -29.68
C LEU A 1006 -31.23 -53.67 -30.69
N PRO A 1007 -29.93 -53.70 -30.33
CA PRO A 1007 -28.84 -53.24 -31.19
C PRO A 1007 -28.40 -54.29 -32.25
N PRO A 1008 -28.06 -53.87 -33.48
CA PRO A 1008 -27.32 -54.65 -34.47
C PRO A 1008 -25.77 -54.47 -34.35
N PRO A 1009 -24.95 -55.33 -34.98
CA PRO A 1009 -23.51 -55.48 -34.66
C PRO A 1009 -22.53 -54.74 -35.60
N GLU A 1010 -21.24 -54.79 -35.22
CA GLU A 1010 -20.07 -54.29 -35.96
C GLU A 1010 -19.69 -55.14 -37.19
N ASP A 1011 -19.04 -54.52 -38.19
CA ASP A 1011 -17.88 -55.08 -38.91
C ASP A 1011 -17.17 -53.98 -39.75
N ASP A 1012 -15.83 -53.90 -39.69
CA ASP A 1012 -14.96 -53.03 -40.54
C ASP A 1012 -14.59 -53.83 -41.81
N PRO A 1013 -14.43 -53.23 -43.02
CA PRO A 1013 -13.05 -52.88 -43.37
C PRO A 1013 -12.85 -51.65 -44.31
N ARG A 1014 -11.80 -50.92 -43.97
CA ARG A 1014 -10.93 -50.04 -44.79
C ARG A 1014 -10.38 -50.76 -46.06
N PRO A 1015 -9.75 -50.12 -47.09
CA PRO A 1015 -8.96 -48.87 -46.99
C PRO A 1015 -8.87 -47.92 -48.22
N ASN A 1016 -8.25 -46.74 -48.01
CA ASN A 1016 -6.99 -46.36 -48.69
C ASN A 1016 -6.40 -45.05 -48.10
N SER A 1017 -5.07 -44.91 -48.12
CA SER A 1017 -4.29 -43.78 -47.55
C SER A 1017 -3.13 -43.40 -48.50
N PRO A 1018 -2.54 -42.20 -48.40
CA PRO A 1018 -1.31 -42.00 -47.59
C PRO A 1018 -1.39 -40.75 -46.66
N LEU A 1019 -0.68 -40.59 -45.52
CA LEU A 1019 0.75 -40.78 -45.17
C LEU A 1019 1.66 -39.73 -45.86
N VAL A 1020 2.68 -39.09 -45.28
CA VAL A 1020 3.41 -39.12 -43.98
C VAL A 1020 3.62 -37.63 -43.59
N SER A 1021 3.66 -37.12 -42.35
CA SER A 1021 4.09 -37.59 -41.02
C SER A 1021 3.04 -37.18 -39.93
N SER A 1022 3.23 -37.17 -38.59
CA SER A 1022 4.40 -37.37 -37.71
C SER A 1022 4.03 -38.15 -36.42
N ILE A 1023 4.74 -37.94 -35.30
CA ILE A 1023 4.63 -38.71 -34.04
C ILE A 1023 4.75 -37.77 -32.82
N SER A 1024 3.78 -37.79 -31.90
CA SER A 1024 3.97 -37.49 -30.44
C SER A 1024 2.73 -37.63 -29.54
N THR A 1025 1.61 -38.23 -30.00
CA THR A 1025 0.34 -38.33 -29.24
C THR A 1025 -0.08 -39.78 -28.95
N ALA A 1026 0.78 -40.56 -28.28
CA ALA A 1026 0.52 -41.97 -27.98
C ALA A 1026 1.08 -42.46 -26.62
N LEU A 1027 1.03 -41.61 -25.59
CA LEU A 1027 1.23 -42.00 -24.19
C LEU A 1027 0.51 -40.98 -23.29
N ASN A 1028 -0.57 -41.37 -22.60
CA ASN A 1028 -1.23 -40.70 -21.43
C ASN A 1028 -2.66 -41.25 -21.17
N ALA A 1029 -2.89 -42.57 -21.27
CA ALA A 1029 -4.23 -43.15 -21.09
C ALA A 1029 -4.24 -44.59 -20.53
N ALA A 1030 -3.25 -44.97 -19.72
CA ALA A 1030 -3.23 -46.27 -19.02
C ALA A 1030 -2.19 -46.31 -17.88
N THR A 1031 -2.59 -45.97 -16.63
CA THR A 1031 -2.12 -46.55 -15.34
C THR A 1031 -2.63 -45.75 -14.12
N GLU A 1032 -3.94 -45.71 -13.87
CA GLU A 1032 -4.48 -45.26 -12.56
C GLU A 1032 -4.67 -46.45 -11.62
N ALA A 1033 -3.55 -47.05 -11.19
CA ALA A 1033 -3.55 -48.21 -10.28
C ALA A 1033 -2.29 -48.32 -9.38
N THR A 1034 -1.53 -47.24 -9.22
CA THR A 1034 -0.40 -47.17 -8.27
C THR A 1034 -0.36 -45.79 -7.63
N ALA A 1035 -0.35 -45.74 -6.29
CA ALA A 1035 -0.11 -44.49 -5.58
C ALA A 1035 1.35 -44.08 -5.72
N THR A 1036 1.59 -42.90 -6.28
CA THR A 1036 2.89 -42.20 -6.26
C THR A 1036 2.73 -40.90 -5.50
N THR A 1037 3.41 -40.80 -4.36
CA THR A 1037 3.67 -39.53 -3.67
C THR A 1037 4.24 -38.50 -4.66
N SER A 1038 3.90 -37.22 -4.52
CA SER A 1038 4.42 -36.23 -5.47
C SER A 1038 5.92 -36.07 -5.27
N GLU A 1039 6.68 -35.90 -6.35
CA GLU A 1039 8.12 -35.62 -6.25
C GLU A 1039 8.40 -34.36 -5.42
N ASN A 1040 7.44 -33.46 -5.26
CA ASN A 1040 7.57 -32.27 -4.43
C ASN A 1040 7.39 -32.59 -2.94
N ASP A 1041 6.51 -33.52 -2.55
CA ASP A 1041 6.41 -34.01 -1.17
C ASP A 1041 7.64 -34.81 -0.77
N GLU A 1042 8.22 -35.56 -1.72
CA GLU A 1042 9.46 -36.31 -1.52
C GLU A 1042 10.67 -35.37 -1.44
N ARG A 1043 10.76 -34.34 -2.30
CA ARG A 1043 11.78 -33.29 -2.19
C ARG A 1043 11.65 -32.50 -0.90
N ALA A 1044 10.45 -32.11 -0.47
CA ALA A 1044 10.25 -31.40 0.80
C ALA A 1044 10.71 -32.24 2.01
N LYS A 1045 10.40 -33.55 2.02
CA LYS A 1045 10.90 -34.48 3.06
C LYS A 1045 12.42 -34.69 2.98
N LEU A 1046 12.99 -34.77 1.77
CA LEU A 1046 14.43 -34.88 1.60
C LEU A 1046 15.16 -33.59 1.97
N GLU A 1047 14.57 -32.41 1.77
CA GLU A 1047 15.10 -31.11 2.24
C GLU A 1047 14.99 -31.00 3.77
N GLU A 1048 13.91 -31.46 4.38
CA GLU A 1048 13.76 -31.55 5.85
C GLU A 1048 14.75 -32.56 6.47
N GLU A 1049 14.92 -33.74 5.85
CA GLU A 1049 15.93 -34.72 6.25
C GLU A 1049 17.36 -34.25 6.00
N LEU A 1050 17.63 -33.50 4.93
CA LEU A 1050 18.94 -32.86 4.68
C LEU A 1050 19.23 -31.77 5.71
N ALA A 1051 18.30 -30.87 6.01
CA ALA A 1051 18.46 -29.87 7.06
C ALA A 1051 18.71 -30.53 8.43
N ARG A 1052 18.05 -31.66 8.70
CA ARG A 1052 18.25 -32.46 9.91
C ARG A 1052 19.59 -33.21 9.92
N LEU A 1053 20.07 -33.64 8.75
CA LEU A 1053 21.41 -34.24 8.59
C LEU A 1053 22.52 -33.19 8.70
N ASP A 1054 22.35 -31.99 8.16
CA ASP A 1054 23.30 -30.88 8.30
C ASP A 1054 23.38 -30.40 9.75
N ALA A 1055 22.25 -30.29 10.46
CA ALA A 1055 22.25 -30.08 11.91
C ALA A 1055 22.99 -31.22 12.64
N ALA A 1056 22.81 -32.48 12.23
CA ALA A 1056 23.52 -33.65 12.76
C ALA A 1056 24.99 -33.79 12.29
N TRP A 1057 25.43 -32.96 11.33
CA TRP A 1057 26.81 -32.82 10.87
C TRP A 1057 27.52 -31.67 11.58
N GLU A 1058 26.87 -30.52 11.77
CA GLU A 1058 27.39 -29.42 12.60
C GLU A 1058 27.65 -29.90 14.03
N THR A 1059 26.71 -30.62 14.66
CA THR A 1059 26.91 -31.26 15.98
C THR A 1059 27.92 -32.42 15.98
N ARG A 1060 28.50 -32.78 14.83
CA ARG A 1060 29.53 -33.83 14.70
C ARG A 1060 30.90 -33.24 14.32
N LYS A 1061 30.91 -32.12 13.59
CA LYS A 1061 32.07 -31.27 13.32
C LYS A 1061 32.67 -30.70 14.60
N THR A 1062 31.82 -30.24 15.51
CA THR A 1062 32.20 -29.76 16.85
C THR A 1062 32.75 -30.85 17.79
N GLY A 1063 32.81 -32.11 17.34
CA GLY A 1063 33.25 -33.26 18.14
C GLY A 1063 34.58 -33.90 17.74
N LEU A 1064 35.35 -33.31 16.80
CA LEU A 1064 36.54 -33.99 16.24
C LEU A 1064 37.83 -33.18 16.08
N ASP A 1065 37.84 -31.88 16.38
CA ASP A 1065 39.07 -31.06 16.45
C ASP A 1065 39.06 -30.16 17.69
N GLU A 1066 39.37 -30.72 18.87
CA GLU A 1066 40.12 -30.04 19.95
C GLU A 1066 40.47 -31.02 21.11
N VAL A 1067 41.59 -31.74 20.96
CA VAL A 1067 42.22 -32.50 22.05
C VAL A 1067 43.61 -31.93 22.37
N SER A 1068 43.62 -30.68 22.87
CA SER A 1068 44.76 -30.11 23.59
C SER A 1068 44.30 -28.99 24.54
N SER A 1069 45.11 -28.68 25.56
CA SER A 1069 44.86 -27.61 26.57
C SER A 1069 43.55 -27.67 27.38
N ALA A 1070 43.23 -28.82 27.98
CA ALA A 1070 42.30 -28.89 29.11
C ALA A 1070 42.91 -28.29 30.40
N ALA A 1071 43.15 -26.98 30.43
CA ALA A 1071 43.81 -26.30 31.55
C ALA A 1071 43.58 -24.77 31.65
N ASP A 1072 42.34 -24.28 31.43
CA ASP A 1072 41.87 -23.00 32.00
C ASP A 1072 40.36 -22.81 31.75
N LEU A 1073 39.56 -22.63 32.83
CA LEU A 1073 38.21 -22.00 32.87
C LEU A 1073 37.48 -22.15 34.22
N THR A 1074 38.09 -22.76 35.25
CA THR A 1074 37.47 -22.99 36.57
C THR A 1074 37.41 -21.76 37.49
N SER A 1075 37.70 -20.56 36.99
CA SER A 1075 37.72 -19.31 37.77
C SER A 1075 36.38 -18.58 37.81
N GLY A 1076 35.65 -18.50 36.68
CA GLY A 1076 34.41 -17.72 36.58
C GLY A 1076 33.25 -18.29 37.40
N ALA A 1077 33.05 -19.61 37.36
CA ALA A 1077 31.94 -20.28 38.06
C ALA A 1077 32.09 -20.26 39.59
N LEU A 1078 33.32 -20.19 40.11
CA LEU A 1078 33.56 -20.08 41.57
C LEU A 1078 33.34 -18.66 42.09
N ALA A 1079 33.59 -17.63 41.29
CA ALA A 1079 33.32 -16.24 41.69
C ALA A 1079 31.82 -15.99 41.88
N ALA A 1080 31.00 -16.38 40.89
CA ALA A 1080 29.54 -16.19 40.94
C ALA A 1080 28.85 -16.98 42.06
N LEU A 1081 29.42 -18.12 42.48
CA LEU A 1081 28.92 -18.87 43.63
C LEU A 1081 29.32 -18.24 44.97
N ALA A 1082 30.55 -17.71 45.09
CA ALA A 1082 31.01 -17.03 46.30
C ALA A 1082 30.25 -15.71 46.57
N GLU A 1083 29.88 -14.99 45.51
CA GLU A 1083 29.09 -13.75 45.59
C GLU A 1083 27.65 -14.04 46.06
N LEU A 1084 27.04 -15.13 45.58
CA LEU A 1084 25.76 -15.64 46.11
C LEU A 1084 25.86 -16.20 47.54
N GLU A 1085 27.00 -16.76 47.95
CA GLU A 1085 27.22 -17.23 49.33
C GLU A 1085 27.43 -16.06 50.32
N SER A 1086 27.97 -14.92 49.88
CA SER A 1086 27.98 -13.70 50.71
C SER A 1086 26.61 -13.04 50.82
N ASP A 1087 25.85 -12.95 49.72
CA ASP A 1087 24.52 -12.31 49.74
C ASP A 1087 23.48 -13.11 50.56
N LEU A 1088 23.71 -14.41 50.77
CA LEU A 1088 22.91 -15.23 51.69
C LEU A 1088 23.36 -15.16 53.16
N ALA A 1089 24.53 -14.60 53.46
CA ALA A 1089 25.11 -14.61 54.81
C ALA A 1089 24.70 -13.41 55.68
N ASP A 1090 24.26 -12.31 55.08
CA ASP A 1090 23.87 -11.06 55.76
C ASP A 1090 22.35 -10.92 56.01
N ILE A 1091 21.57 -12.01 55.87
CA ILE A 1091 20.12 -12.03 56.15
C ILE A 1091 19.80 -13.11 57.22
N ASP A 1092 19.77 -12.68 58.48
CA ASP A 1092 19.39 -13.50 59.65
C ASP A 1092 17.85 -13.58 59.81
N LEU A 1093 17.32 -14.81 59.91
CA LEU A 1093 15.91 -15.24 60.15
C LEU A 1093 14.89 -15.11 58.99
#